data_AF-A0A6L4YCH5-F1
#
_entry.id   AF-A0A6L4YCH5-F1
#
_cell.length_a   1.000
_cell.length_b   1.000
_cell.length_c   1.000
_cell.angle_alpha   90.00
_cell.angle_beta   90.00
_cell.angle_gamma   90.00
#
_symmetry.space_group_name_H-M   'P 1'
#
loop_
_entity.id
_entity.type
_entity.pdbx_description
1 polymer ?
#
loop_
_entity_poly.entity_id
_entity_poly.type
_entity_poly.pdbx_seq_one_letter_code
_entity_poly.pdbx_strand_id
1 'polypeptide(L)'
;DVGVDMWGYKGNDTLTTGTGNDKLLGGEGNDILFAGAGHDHLFGGGGNDVFTGGSGKDRFVIQSLSGIDTITDFNHGEDILVFAGPDFAAAQGIQRVDRFKLTSETLDADDRILYNPATGAVLYDPDGSGAAPAVQFATLSGAPALAFDDSYFAGTADLPVAFADTATTDEHSPVTINVLDNDYLPTDFRLNFAFVNGGAATGSVSISDEGSLLFTPGASFRSLATGQSGTATVNYQLWSSERTQMVTGTATVTVAGLNEPPLELSAIAGGSGGFVINGQHEKDGSGRSVAAIGDFNGDGLADLIVSAPWSDPAGGGSAGRSYVVFGRTGATAIDLSAVASGAGGFVINGEGARDYSGISVSGAGDINGDGLVDLVVGAPGNNAVGHDAGRSYVVFGRTGSAAVNLSSIAGGAGGFVVNGQSAGDKAGSSVAAAGDVNGDGLADLVIGAPDSDPAGGGSAGRSYVVLGRTGTAAVDLSAVAGGQGGFVINGQCAGGQSGWSVAGAGDVNGDGLGDLIVGAFLSATAAGSHAGRSYVVFGRTGSMAIDLAAVAAGSGGFVINGKSAGEGSGRSVAAAGDVNGDGLADLIVGAPWSGAAAGDEAGRSYVIFGHSNTTAVDLSAVANGSGGFAINGQSAGDQSGWSVAGAGDLNGDGLADMIIGAPWSDPATGNQAGRSYVVFGRTGTAAIDLSVVAGGSGGFAINGQSGGDQSGNSVAAGGDINGDGLADLVIGAHWADPAGGNFAGRSYVILGSTAGVFGETAVDQMGGAGNDYLMGTFGGETIVGGAGNDILV
;
A
#
# COMPACT_ATOMS: atom_id res chain seq x y z
N ASP A 1 -21.73 2.11 26.15
CA ASP A 1 -22.11 2.62 27.47
C ASP A 1 -21.56 4.02 27.62
N VAL A 2 -22.44 5.02 27.76
CA VAL A 2 -22.03 6.43 27.88
C VAL A 2 -22.31 6.83 29.32
N GLY A 3 -21.28 7.26 30.06
CA GLY A 3 -21.44 7.77 31.43
C GLY A 3 -22.26 9.06 31.49
N VAL A 4 -22.88 9.31 32.63
CA VAL A 4 -23.77 10.45 32.90
C VAL A 4 -23.19 11.35 33.99
N ASP A 5 -22.97 12.63 33.68
CA ASP A 5 -22.65 13.67 34.65
C ASP A 5 -23.93 14.38 35.14
N MET A 6 -24.19 14.37 36.45
CA MET A 6 -25.42 14.92 37.06
C MET A 6 -25.15 15.79 38.29
N TRP A 7 -25.84 16.93 38.41
CA TRP A 7 -25.66 17.93 39.48
C TRP A 7 -27.00 18.30 40.17
N GLY A 8 -27.06 18.23 41.52
CA GLY A 8 -28.21 18.62 42.35
C GLY A 8 -28.20 20.11 42.79
N TYR A 9 -27.01 20.66 43.03
CA TYR A 9 -26.76 22.05 43.45
C TYR A 9 -27.17 22.37 44.90
N LYS A 10 -28.40 22.85 45.14
CA LYS A 10 -28.86 23.32 46.46
C LYS A 10 -30.24 22.74 46.73
N GLY A 11 -30.43 22.19 47.92
CA GLY A 11 -31.67 21.52 48.31
C GLY A 11 -31.37 20.07 48.68
N ASN A 12 -32.41 19.33 49.06
CA ASN A 12 -32.28 17.90 49.27
C ASN A 12 -32.68 17.22 47.95
N ASP A 13 -31.71 16.70 47.23
CA ASP A 13 -31.85 16.19 45.89
C ASP A 13 -31.81 14.65 45.84
N THR A 14 -32.33 14.08 44.75
CA THR A 14 -32.23 12.64 44.47
C THR A 14 -31.71 12.47 43.05
N LEU A 15 -30.47 12.01 42.93
CA LEU A 15 -29.77 11.77 41.69
C LEU A 15 -29.75 10.26 41.44
N THR A 16 -30.12 9.85 40.25
CA THR A 16 -30.14 8.43 39.86
C THR A 16 -29.68 8.29 38.43
N THR A 17 -28.60 7.56 38.23
CA THR A 17 -28.10 7.15 36.91
C THR A 17 -28.32 5.65 36.71
N GLY A 18 -27.59 5.02 35.80
CA GLY A 18 -27.97 3.73 35.22
C GLY A 18 -26.80 2.79 35.00
N THR A 19 -26.44 2.59 33.74
CA THR A 19 -25.28 1.77 33.36
C THR A 19 -24.27 2.67 32.68
N GLY A 20 -22.98 2.51 32.95
CA GLY A 20 -21.91 3.38 32.48
C GLY A 20 -21.15 3.96 33.66
N ASN A 21 -19.98 4.57 33.40
CA ASN A 21 -19.16 5.19 34.44
C ASN A 21 -19.69 6.60 34.71
N ASP A 22 -20.52 6.76 35.73
CA ASP A 22 -21.31 7.94 36.01
C ASP A 22 -20.66 8.87 37.04
N LYS A 23 -21.02 10.16 37.02
CA LYS A 23 -20.55 11.17 37.98
C LYS A 23 -21.72 11.95 38.58
N LEU A 24 -21.94 11.78 39.88
CA LEU A 24 -23.06 12.40 40.58
C LEU A 24 -22.56 13.40 41.61
N LEU A 25 -23.05 14.64 41.57
CA LEU A 25 -22.74 15.70 42.53
C LEU A 25 -24.03 16.19 43.20
N GLY A 26 -24.23 15.87 44.48
CA GLY A 26 -25.36 16.29 45.31
C GLY A 26 -25.39 17.81 45.49
N GLY A 27 -24.41 18.34 46.22
CA GLY A 27 -24.27 19.78 46.45
C GLY A 27 -24.55 20.14 47.90
N GLU A 28 -25.39 21.15 48.16
CA GLU A 28 -25.75 21.57 49.51
C GLU A 28 -27.14 21.06 49.89
N GLY A 29 -27.24 20.25 50.95
CA GLY A 29 -28.49 19.67 51.46
C GLY A 29 -28.30 18.19 51.79
N ASN A 30 -29.40 17.49 52.11
CA ASN A 30 -29.33 16.05 52.38
C ASN A 30 -29.74 15.29 51.12
N ASP A 31 -28.76 14.77 50.40
CA ASP A 31 -28.93 14.23 49.05
C ASP A 31 -28.96 12.69 49.04
N ILE A 32 -29.52 12.13 47.97
CA ILE A 32 -29.52 10.69 47.71
C ILE A 32 -28.96 10.43 46.30
N LEU A 33 -27.84 9.73 46.19
CA LEU A 33 -27.12 9.47 44.95
C LEU A 33 -27.09 7.95 44.67
N PHE A 34 -27.66 7.55 43.53
CA PHE A 34 -27.67 6.15 43.04
C PHE A 34 -26.98 6.08 41.68
N ALA A 35 -25.82 5.44 41.57
CA ALA A 35 -25.03 5.45 40.33
C ALA A 35 -25.32 4.24 39.42
N GLY A 36 -25.36 3.03 39.95
CA GLY A 36 -25.87 1.86 39.23
C GLY A 36 -24.77 0.88 38.84
N ALA A 37 -24.53 0.62 37.57
CA ALA A 37 -23.49 -0.32 37.14
C ALA A 37 -22.43 0.42 36.33
N GLY A 38 -21.17 0.35 36.77
CA GLY A 38 -20.07 1.11 36.17
C GLY A 38 -18.98 1.38 37.20
N HIS A 39 -17.99 2.17 36.81
CA HIS A 39 -16.99 2.73 37.72
C HIS A 39 -17.41 4.16 38.07
N ASP A 40 -18.18 4.31 39.15
CA ASP A 40 -18.94 5.53 39.40
C ASP A 40 -18.28 6.47 40.42
N HIS A 41 -18.48 7.77 40.25
CA HIS A 41 -17.94 8.82 41.11
C HIS A 41 -19.06 9.62 41.80
N LEU A 42 -19.20 9.45 43.11
CA LEU A 42 -20.28 10.07 43.88
C LEU A 42 -19.76 11.11 44.87
N PHE A 43 -20.28 12.35 44.77
CA PHE A 43 -19.93 13.50 45.62
C PHE A 43 -21.19 14.00 46.33
N GLY A 44 -21.24 13.90 47.66
CA GLY A 44 -22.42 14.31 48.44
C GLY A 44 -22.47 15.81 48.58
N GLY A 45 -21.34 16.39 48.97
CA GLY A 45 -21.20 17.82 49.23
C GLY A 45 -21.40 18.12 50.71
N GLY A 46 -22.33 19.00 51.06
CA GLY A 46 -22.57 19.41 52.43
C GLY A 46 -23.96 19.01 52.90
N GLY A 47 -24.06 18.26 53.99
CA GLY A 47 -25.32 17.80 54.58
C GLY A 47 -25.20 16.35 55.04
N ASN A 48 -26.31 15.64 55.20
CA ASN A 48 -26.31 14.20 55.46
C ASN A 48 -26.73 13.46 54.20
N ASP A 49 -25.75 12.94 53.45
CA ASP A 49 -25.99 12.36 52.14
C ASP A 49 -26.07 10.83 52.18
N VAL A 50 -26.70 10.23 51.16
CA VAL A 50 -26.80 8.78 50.99
C VAL A 50 -26.23 8.40 49.63
N PHE A 51 -25.24 7.50 49.64
CA PHE A 51 -24.57 7.00 48.44
C PHE A 51 -24.85 5.52 48.20
N THR A 52 -25.11 5.18 46.94
CA THR A 52 -25.18 3.80 46.43
C THR A 52 -24.43 3.75 45.11
N GLY A 53 -23.26 3.11 45.10
CA GLY A 53 -22.41 2.97 43.90
C GLY A 53 -22.98 1.93 42.95
N GLY A 54 -23.30 0.75 43.49
CA GLY A 54 -23.86 -0.39 42.79
C GLY A 54 -22.78 -1.39 42.40
N SER A 55 -22.65 -1.73 41.12
CA SER A 55 -21.67 -2.76 40.68
C SER A 55 -20.52 -2.14 39.91
N GLY A 56 -19.30 -2.40 40.36
CA GLY A 56 -18.07 -1.98 39.71
C GLY A 56 -17.08 -1.50 40.76
N LYS A 57 -16.19 -0.60 40.36
CA LYS A 57 -15.20 0.02 41.28
C LYS A 57 -15.61 1.46 41.49
N ASP A 58 -16.30 1.72 42.58
CA ASP A 58 -16.93 3.00 42.83
C ASP A 58 -16.09 3.86 43.78
N ARG A 59 -16.21 5.18 43.60
CA ARG A 59 -15.51 6.18 44.39
C ARG A 59 -16.52 7.01 45.16
N PHE A 60 -16.49 6.88 46.48
CA PHE A 60 -17.33 7.64 47.40
C PHE A 60 -16.56 8.82 47.97
N VAL A 61 -16.86 10.04 47.50
CA VAL A 61 -16.12 11.25 47.84
C VAL A 61 -16.78 12.01 48.98
N ILE A 62 -16.14 11.99 50.14
CA ILE A 62 -16.57 12.70 51.35
C ILE A 62 -15.84 14.04 51.42
N GLN A 63 -16.62 15.12 51.38
CA GLN A 63 -16.10 16.48 51.18
C GLN A 63 -16.10 17.35 52.44
N SER A 64 -16.78 16.90 53.50
CA SER A 64 -17.05 17.67 54.72
C SER A 64 -16.95 16.80 55.97
N LEU A 65 -16.58 17.42 57.09
CA LEU A 65 -16.72 16.85 58.43
C LEU A 65 -18.03 17.28 59.11
N SER A 66 -18.81 18.13 58.46
CA SER A 66 -20.13 18.56 58.92
C SER A 66 -21.23 17.76 58.23
N GLY A 67 -22.03 17.05 59.02
CA GLY A 67 -23.01 16.10 58.50
C GLY A 67 -22.53 14.66 58.69
N ILE A 68 -23.42 13.70 58.48
CA ILE A 68 -23.13 12.27 58.57
C ILE A 68 -23.63 11.60 57.30
N ASP A 69 -22.69 11.31 56.41
CA ASP A 69 -22.98 10.63 55.16
C ASP A 69 -23.14 9.13 55.36
N THR A 70 -23.89 8.48 54.48
CA THR A 70 -24.18 7.05 54.52
C THR A 70 -23.85 6.40 53.19
N ILE A 71 -22.81 5.56 53.15
CA ILE A 71 -22.52 4.68 52.01
C ILE A 71 -23.24 3.36 52.24
N THR A 72 -24.07 2.94 51.28
CA THR A 72 -25.03 1.85 51.49
C THR A 72 -24.52 0.47 51.06
N ASP A 73 -23.53 0.41 50.16
CA ASP A 73 -23.13 -0.81 49.45
C ASP A 73 -21.62 -0.98 49.25
N PHE A 74 -20.78 -0.26 50.02
CA PHE A 74 -19.33 -0.30 49.90
C PHE A 74 -18.76 -1.74 49.87
N ASN A 75 -18.08 -2.08 48.77
CA ASN A 75 -17.44 -3.37 48.53
C ASN A 75 -15.92 -3.29 48.63
N HIS A 76 -15.35 -4.03 49.59
CA HIS A 76 -13.92 -4.09 49.84
C HIS A 76 -13.12 -4.62 48.65
N GLY A 77 -12.01 -3.96 48.30
CA GLY A 77 -11.13 -4.35 47.19
C GLY A 77 -11.65 -4.00 45.79
N GLU A 78 -12.86 -3.43 45.70
CA GLU A 78 -13.42 -2.85 44.48
C GLU A 78 -13.61 -1.33 44.66
N ASP A 79 -14.26 -0.92 45.74
CA ASP A 79 -14.59 0.48 46.00
C ASP A 79 -13.52 1.21 46.83
N ILE A 80 -13.57 2.54 46.79
CA ILE A 80 -12.65 3.40 47.56
C ILE A 80 -13.38 4.57 48.22
N LEU A 81 -13.04 4.84 49.48
CA LEU A 81 -13.40 6.09 50.16
C LEU A 81 -12.39 7.17 49.83
N VAL A 82 -12.87 8.29 49.33
CA VAL A 82 -12.05 9.46 49.01
C VAL A 82 -12.38 10.57 49.99
N PHE A 83 -11.42 10.99 50.79
CA PHE A 83 -11.55 12.16 51.66
C PHE A 83 -10.96 13.37 50.96
N ALA A 84 -11.81 14.34 50.63
CA ALA A 84 -11.45 15.52 49.84
C ALA A 84 -12.02 16.81 50.44
N GLY A 85 -11.51 17.98 50.07
CA GLY A 85 -12.10 19.27 50.48
C GLY A 85 -11.44 19.95 51.69
N PRO A 86 -11.92 21.15 52.05
CA PRO A 86 -11.22 22.07 52.94
C PRO A 86 -11.09 21.56 54.39
N ASP A 87 -12.06 20.78 54.85
CA ASP A 87 -12.06 20.21 56.21
C ASP A 87 -10.94 19.18 56.39
N PHE A 88 -10.63 18.43 55.34
CA PHE A 88 -9.53 17.46 55.32
C PHE A 88 -8.19 18.11 54.92
N ALA A 89 -8.22 19.31 54.33
CA ALA A 89 -7.04 20.09 53.98
C ALA A 89 -6.41 20.87 55.16
N ALA A 90 -7.23 21.38 56.08
CA ALA A 90 -6.76 22.20 57.21
C ALA A 90 -6.20 21.38 58.38
N ALA A 91 -6.51 20.08 58.44
CA ALA A 91 -6.01 19.17 59.46
C ALA A 91 -4.57 18.71 59.13
N GLN A 92 -3.60 19.41 59.72
CA GLN A 92 -2.17 19.13 59.58
C GLN A 92 -1.86 17.62 59.81
N GLY A 93 -1.47 16.89 58.76
CA GLY A 93 -0.90 15.53 58.87
C GLY A 93 -1.72 14.37 58.30
N ILE A 94 -2.91 14.60 57.71
CA ILE A 94 -3.82 13.53 57.25
C ILE A 94 -3.43 12.92 55.89
N GLN A 95 -2.48 13.50 55.15
CA GLN A 95 -2.14 13.09 53.77
C GLN A 95 -1.35 11.78 53.62
N ARG A 96 -1.30 10.93 54.65
CA ARG A 96 -0.70 9.60 54.54
C ARG A 96 -1.75 8.53 54.78
N VAL A 97 -1.72 7.49 53.96
CA VAL A 97 -2.69 6.38 54.01
C VAL A 97 -2.61 5.62 55.34
N ASP A 98 -1.50 5.71 56.09
CA ASP A 98 -1.34 5.12 57.43
C ASP A 98 -2.03 5.84 58.58
N ARG A 99 -2.81 6.88 58.26
CA ARG A 99 -3.59 7.68 59.22
C ARG A 99 -5.06 7.26 59.30
N PHE A 100 -5.46 6.28 58.46
CA PHE A 100 -6.72 5.56 58.56
C PHE A 100 -6.53 4.29 59.41
N LYS A 101 -7.26 4.18 60.52
CA LYS A 101 -7.12 3.08 61.49
C LYS A 101 -8.43 2.44 61.86
N LEU A 102 -8.39 1.14 62.15
CA LEU A 102 -9.50 0.47 62.82
C LEU A 102 -9.51 0.89 64.30
N THR A 103 -10.69 1.15 64.89
CA THR A 103 -10.81 1.49 66.32
C THR A 103 -10.33 0.38 67.26
N SER A 104 -10.08 -0.82 66.75
CA SER A 104 -9.50 -1.95 67.48
C SER A 104 -7.97 -1.97 67.49
N GLU A 105 -7.31 -1.10 66.74
CA GLU A 105 -5.85 -0.97 66.69
C GLU A 105 -5.32 0.00 67.76
N THR A 106 -4.03 -0.09 68.07
CA THR A 106 -3.37 0.87 68.97
C THR A 106 -3.25 2.22 68.27
N LEU A 107 -3.95 3.23 68.79
CA LEU A 107 -3.90 4.60 68.26
C LEU A 107 -2.65 5.33 68.76
N ASP A 108 -2.01 6.10 67.89
CA ASP A 108 -0.93 7.03 68.24
C ASP A 108 -1.34 8.49 68.02
N ALA A 109 -0.50 9.46 68.42
CA ALA A 109 -0.84 10.89 68.33
C ALA A 109 -1.04 11.40 66.88
N ASP A 110 -0.89 10.51 65.91
CA ASP A 110 -0.89 10.76 64.50
C ASP A 110 -2.16 10.22 63.83
N ASP A 111 -2.78 9.14 64.28
CA ASP A 111 -4.04 8.65 63.70
C ASP A 111 -5.15 9.73 63.70
N ARG A 112 -5.93 9.87 62.62
CA ARG A 112 -6.94 10.96 62.50
C ARG A 112 -8.27 10.49 61.96
N ILE A 113 -8.28 9.49 61.09
CA ILE A 113 -9.51 8.86 60.62
C ILE A 113 -9.60 7.46 61.20
N LEU A 114 -10.71 7.20 61.89
CA LEU A 114 -10.97 5.96 62.59
C LEU A 114 -12.17 5.27 61.96
N TYR A 115 -12.08 3.96 61.76
CA TYR A 115 -13.21 3.13 61.34
C TYR A 115 -13.60 2.15 62.43
N ASN A 116 -14.88 2.15 62.80
CA ASN A 116 -15.44 1.23 63.78
C ASN A 116 -16.10 0.03 63.06
N PRO A 117 -15.42 -1.13 62.97
CA PRO A 117 -15.94 -2.29 62.25
C PRO A 117 -17.17 -2.95 62.91
N ALA A 118 -17.54 -2.56 64.14
CA ALA A 118 -18.75 -3.05 64.78
C ALA A 118 -20.01 -2.25 64.40
N THR A 119 -19.84 -1.02 63.90
CA THR A 119 -20.94 -0.09 63.64
C THR A 119 -20.94 0.50 62.24
N GLY A 120 -19.83 0.37 61.50
CA GLY A 120 -19.62 1.02 60.21
C GLY A 120 -19.29 2.52 60.33
N ALA A 121 -19.19 3.07 61.54
CA ALA A 121 -18.92 4.49 61.73
C ALA A 121 -17.50 4.86 61.29
N VAL A 122 -17.39 5.90 60.48
CA VAL A 122 -16.13 6.57 60.13
C VAL A 122 -16.06 7.87 60.92
N LEU A 123 -14.99 8.01 61.71
CA LEU A 123 -14.83 9.08 62.68
C LEU A 123 -13.56 9.88 62.43
N TYR A 124 -13.62 11.17 62.74
CA TYR A 124 -12.49 12.07 62.77
C TYR A 124 -12.07 12.29 64.22
N ASP A 125 -10.84 11.89 64.57
CA ASP A 125 -10.20 12.20 65.85
C ASP A 125 -9.29 13.43 65.67
N PRO A 126 -9.66 14.61 66.21
CA PRO A 126 -8.86 15.82 66.01
C PRO A 126 -7.49 15.80 66.70
N ASP A 127 -7.34 15.03 67.79
CA ASP A 127 -6.09 14.94 68.56
C ASP A 127 -5.29 13.65 68.27
N GLY A 128 -5.98 12.65 67.71
CA GLY A 128 -5.48 11.33 67.29
C GLY A 128 -5.13 10.35 68.37
N SER A 129 -5.03 10.83 69.61
CA SER A 129 -4.60 10.01 70.72
C SER A 129 -5.69 9.07 71.24
N GLY A 130 -6.90 9.11 70.66
CA GLY A 130 -8.08 8.41 71.17
C GLY A 130 -8.59 8.94 72.51
N ALA A 131 -8.04 10.06 73.00
CA ALA A 131 -8.37 10.64 74.30
C ALA A 131 -9.53 11.66 74.21
N ALA A 132 -9.62 12.42 73.13
CA ALA A 132 -10.80 13.21 72.80
C ALA A 132 -11.89 12.36 72.14
N PRO A 133 -13.17 12.71 72.28
CA PRO A 133 -14.24 12.05 71.54
C PRO A 133 -14.08 12.32 70.04
N ALA A 134 -13.82 11.27 69.27
CA ALA A 134 -13.85 11.33 67.80
C ALA A 134 -15.27 11.65 67.30
N VAL A 135 -15.35 12.45 66.24
CA VAL A 135 -16.60 12.92 65.65
C VAL A 135 -16.93 12.07 64.43
N GLN A 136 -18.08 11.42 64.43
CA GLN A 136 -18.55 10.67 63.26
C GLN A 136 -18.96 11.64 62.15
N PHE A 137 -18.52 11.36 60.93
CA PHE A 137 -18.86 12.14 59.73
C PHE A 137 -19.32 11.27 58.55
N ALA A 138 -19.10 9.95 58.60
CA ALA A 138 -19.68 9.02 57.63
C ALA A 138 -20.03 7.68 58.28
N THR A 139 -20.84 6.89 57.57
CA THR A 139 -21.26 5.54 57.97
C THR A 139 -21.23 4.61 56.77
N LEU A 140 -20.53 3.48 56.89
CA LEU A 140 -20.61 2.38 55.93
C LEU A 140 -21.66 1.37 56.41
N SER A 141 -22.79 1.32 55.71
CA SER A 141 -23.88 0.40 56.02
C SER A 141 -23.40 -1.05 55.96
N GLY A 142 -23.85 -1.89 56.90
CA GLY A 142 -23.43 -3.28 57.00
C GLY A 142 -22.05 -3.51 57.63
N ALA A 143 -21.32 -2.44 57.95
CA ALA A 143 -19.98 -2.48 58.56
C ALA A 143 -19.00 -3.41 57.81
N PRO A 144 -18.72 -3.15 56.52
CA PRO A 144 -17.82 -3.97 55.72
C PRO A 144 -16.42 -4.04 56.34
N ALA A 145 -15.71 -5.13 56.05
CA ALA A 145 -14.30 -5.22 56.40
C ALA A 145 -13.52 -4.23 55.51
N LEU A 146 -12.68 -3.40 56.12
CA LEU A 146 -11.81 -2.48 55.38
C LEU A 146 -10.35 -2.91 55.50
N ALA A 147 -9.59 -2.72 54.43
CA ALA A 147 -8.14 -2.69 54.42
C ALA A 147 -7.62 -1.28 54.16
N PHE A 148 -6.32 -1.12 54.33
CA PHE A 148 -5.61 0.14 54.15
C PHE A 148 -5.80 0.76 52.75
N ASP A 149 -5.85 -0.08 51.71
CA ASP A 149 -5.96 0.38 50.31
C ASP A 149 -7.38 0.83 49.92
N ASP A 150 -8.37 0.69 50.83
CA ASP A 150 -9.77 1.11 50.59
C ASP A 150 -10.00 2.62 50.84
N SER A 151 -8.95 3.37 51.16
CA SER A 151 -9.06 4.80 51.47
C SER A 151 -7.98 5.64 50.80
N TYR A 152 -8.37 6.81 50.30
CA TYR A 152 -7.51 7.76 49.62
C TYR A 152 -7.76 9.19 50.13
N PHE A 153 -6.69 9.95 50.40
CA PHE A 153 -6.76 11.36 50.79
C PHE A 153 -6.36 12.24 49.61
N ALA A 154 -7.30 13.05 49.11
CA ALA A 154 -7.05 13.99 48.04
C ALA A 154 -6.40 15.28 48.60
N GLY A 155 -5.24 15.69 48.07
CA GLY A 155 -4.52 16.88 48.49
C GLY A 155 -5.07 18.19 47.87
N THR A 156 -4.76 19.35 48.46
CA THR A 156 -5.13 20.68 47.90
C THR A 156 -4.34 21.09 46.65
N ALA A 157 -3.55 20.18 46.11
CA ALA A 157 -2.73 20.37 44.91
C ALA A 157 -2.66 19.07 44.10
N ASP A 158 -3.77 18.33 44.02
CA ASP A 158 -3.76 17.07 43.30
C ASP A 158 -3.56 17.30 41.80
N LEU A 159 -2.38 16.88 41.35
CA LEU A 159 -2.10 16.61 39.97
C LEU A 159 -2.85 15.32 39.57
N PRO A 160 -3.23 15.17 38.29
CA PRO A 160 -3.72 13.91 37.78
C PRO A 160 -2.79 12.76 38.13
N VAL A 161 -3.35 11.57 38.30
CA VAL A 161 -2.54 10.35 38.39
C VAL A 161 -2.88 9.52 37.18
N ALA A 162 -1.92 9.42 36.25
CA ALA A 162 -2.04 8.56 35.09
C ALA A 162 -1.54 7.15 35.43
N PHE A 163 -2.35 6.14 35.15
CA PHE A 163 -1.99 4.74 35.24
C PHE A 163 -1.57 4.20 33.88
N ALA A 164 -0.86 3.08 33.87
CA ALA A 164 -0.40 2.50 32.62
C ALA A 164 -1.53 1.70 31.95
N ASP A 165 -1.77 1.99 30.67
CA ASP A 165 -2.79 1.33 29.86
C ASP A 165 -2.18 0.26 28.96
N THR A 166 -3.02 -0.70 28.55
CA THR A 166 -2.61 -1.72 27.58
C THR A 166 -3.70 -1.98 26.55
N ALA A 167 -3.28 -2.16 25.30
CA ALA A 167 -4.14 -2.61 24.22
C ALA A 167 -3.44 -3.65 23.33
N THR A 168 -4.22 -4.38 22.55
CA THR A 168 -3.71 -5.37 21.59
C THR A 168 -4.39 -5.17 20.24
N THR A 169 -3.62 -5.23 19.17
CA THR A 169 -4.13 -5.20 17.80
C THR A 169 -3.23 -6.02 16.87
N ASP A 170 -3.62 -6.17 15.62
CA ASP A 170 -2.76 -6.65 14.55
C ASP A 170 -2.06 -5.49 13.81
N GLU A 171 -1.13 -5.78 12.90
CA GLU A 171 -0.34 -4.75 12.22
C GLU A 171 -1.12 -3.90 11.19
N HIS A 172 -2.41 -4.18 10.97
CA HIS A 172 -3.26 -3.47 10.01
C HIS A 172 -4.42 -2.72 10.66
N SER A 173 -4.84 -3.13 11.86
CA SER A 173 -6.06 -2.63 12.48
C SER A 173 -5.75 -1.52 13.49
N PRO A 174 -6.36 -0.34 13.34
CA PRO A 174 -6.39 0.64 14.41
C PRO A 174 -7.09 0.10 15.66
N VAL A 175 -6.66 0.55 16.83
CA VAL A 175 -7.27 0.19 18.11
C VAL A 175 -7.56 1.44 18.93
N THR A 176 -8.77 1.51 19.47
CA THR A 176 -9.15 2.56 20.42
C THR A 176 -8.75 2.14 21.84
N ILE A 177 -8.12 3.04 22.57
CA ILE A 177 -7.61 2.87 23.93
C ILE A 177 -8.27 3.93 24.80
N ASN A 178 -9.13 3.50 25.73
CA ASN A 178 -9.74 4.40 26.68
C ASN A 178 -8.81 4.63 27.87
N VAL A 179 -7.87 5.56 27.69
CA VAL A 179 -6.83 5.86 28.68
C VAL A 179 -7.35 6.57 29.93
N LEU A 180 -8.58 7.08 29.90
CA LEU A 180 -9.16 7.79 31.04
C LEU A 180 -9.88 6.87 32.04
N ASP A 181 -10.13 5.60 31.69
CA ASP A 181 -10.95 4.68 32.50
C ASP A 181 -10.32 4.36 33.86
N ASN A 182 -8.98 4.29 33.92
CA ASN A 182 -8.25 3.97 35.14
C ASN A 182 -7.53 5.19 35.74
N ASP A 183 -7.54 6.34 35.06
CA ASP A 183 -6.85 7.56 35.46
C ASP A 183 -7.62 8.38 36.50
N TYR A 184 -6.89 9.04 37.40
CA TYR A 184 -7.46 10.02 38.32
C TYR A 184 -7.40 11.42 37.72
N LEU A 185 -8.58 11.98 37.43
CA LEU A 185 -8.75 13.36 36.98
C LEU A 185 -9.54 14.20 38.00
N PRO A 186 -8.92 15.21 38.63
CA PRO A 186 -9.67 16.29 39.26
C PRO A 186 -10.63 16.95 38.24
N THR A 187 -11.70 17.59 38.73
CA THR A 187 -12.87 18.05 37.96
C THR A 187 -12.60 18.97 36.76
N ASP A 188 -11.36 19.40 36.53
CA ASP A 188 -10.94 20.35 35.50
C ASP A 188 -9.87 19.82 34.52
N PHE A 189 -9.48 18.54 34.55
CA PHE A 189 -8.48 17.98 33.64
C PHE A 189 -9.06 17.37 32.36
N ARG A 190 -8.29 17.39 31.26
CA ARG A 190 -8.66 16.81 29.94
C ARG A 190 -7.46 16.10 29.29
N LEU A 191 -7.73 15.20 28.34
CA LEU A 191 -6.73 14.66 27.42
C LEU A 191 -6.49 15.66 26.29
N ASN A 192 -5.23 15.95 25.93
CA ASN A 192 -4.95 16.99 24.93
C ASN A 192 -3.74 16.73 24.02
N PHE A 193 -2.80 15.89 24.43
CA PHE A 193 -1.67 15.51 23.57
C PHE A 193 -1.41 14.02 23.69
N ALA A 194 -1.16 13.36 22.57
CA ALA A 194 -0.68 11.99 22.50
C ALA A 194 0.34 11.85 21.38
N PHE A 195 1.36 11.04 21.59
CA PHE A 195 2.34 10.71 20.58
C PHE A 195 2.92 9.31 20.80
N VAL A 196 3.28 8.65 19.71
CA VAL A 196 3.90 7.32 19.74
C VAL A 196 5.42 7.49 19.90
N ASN A 197 6.01 6.78 20.87
CA ASN A 197 7.46 6.70 20.98
C ASN A 197 8.01 5.99 19.73
N GLY A 198 8.97 6.63 19.06
CA GLY A 198 9.52 6.16 17.77
C GLY A 198 8.93 6.85 16.54
N GLY A 199 7.90 7.68 16.70
CA GLY A 199 7.30 8.48 15.62
C GLY A 199 6.44 7.66 14.66
N ALA A 200 6.16 8.20 13.47
CA ALA A 200 5.25 7.60 12.48
C ALA A 200 5.63 6.16 12.07
N ALA A 201 6.92 5.82 12.11
CA ALA A 201 7.38 4.47 11.79
C ALA A 201 6.80 3.40 12.73
N THR A 202 6.59 3.72 14.02
CA THR A 202 5.95 2.83 15.00
C THR A 202 4.44 3.01 15.09
N GLY A 203 3.88 4.05 14.48
CA GLY A 203 2.44 4.27 14.34
C GLY A 203 2.04 5.71 14.57
N SER A 204 0.76 5.98 14.37
CA SER A 204 0.15 7.27 14.64
C SER A 204 -0.86 7.15 15.77
N VAL A 205 -1.19 8.29 16.39
CA VAL A 205 -2.23 8.36 17.41
C VAL A 205 -3.05 9.62 17.21
N SER A 206 -4.37 9.48 17.30
CA SER A 206 -5.30 10.60 17.38
C SER A 206 -6.11 10.53 18.66
N ILE A 207 -6.66 11.66 19.09
CA ILE A 207 -7.56 11.73 20.24
C ILE A 207 -8.98 11.81 19.67
N SER A 208 -9.88 10.92 20.11
CA SER A 208 -11.29 10.98 19.73
C SER A 208 -12.01 12.11 20.48
N ASP A 209 -13.16 12.55 19.95
CA ASP A 209 -14.02 13.57 20.59
C ASP A 209 -14.50 13.14 22.00
N GLU A 210 -14.42 11.85 22.31
CA GLU A 210 -14.82 11.23 23.57
C GLU A 210 -13.66 11.11 24.58
N GLY A 211 -12.44 11.54 24.23
CA GLY A 211 -11.28 11.52 25.12
C GLY A 211 -10.53 10.19 25.19
N SER A 212 -10.70 9.31 24.19
CA SER A 212 -9.89 8.10 24.00
C SER A 212 -8.77 8.32 22.99
N LEU A 213 -7.76 7.45 23.00
CA LEU A 213 -6.70 7.41 21.98
C LEU A 213 -7.06 6.40 20.89
N LEU A 214 -7.04 6.80 19.62
CA LEU A 214 -7.05 5.87 18.50
C LEU A 214 -5.61 5.68 18.01
N PHE A 215 -5.06 4.49 18.22
CA PHE A 215 -3.71 4.13 17.75
C PHE A 215 -3.80 3.35 16.44
N THR A 216 -3.03 3.77 15.43
CA THR A 216 -2.88 3.07 14.16
C THR A 216 -1.45 2.54 14.04
N PRO A 217 -1.25 1.21 13.88
CA PRO A 217 0.08 0.61 13.72
C PRO A 217 0.87 1.21 12.55
N GLY A 218 2.15 1.50 12.77
CA GLY A 218 3.04 2.04 11.74
C GLY A 218 3.72 0.95 10.90
N ALA A 219 4.35 1.37 9.80
CA ALA A 219 5.00 0.49 8.82
C ALA A 219 6.05 -0.48 9.42
N SER A 220 6.67 -0.13 10.55
CA SER A 220 7.64 -1.03 11.22
C SER A 220 7.04 -2.37 11.64
N PHE A 221 5.73 -2.43 11.91
CA PHE A 221 5.06 -3.67 12.30
C PHE A 221 4.71 -4.59 11.13
N ARG A 222 4.77 -4.09 9.89
CA ARG A 222 4.48 -4.88 8.66
C ARG A 222 5.58 -5.86 8.27
N SER A 223 6.65 -5.87 9.04
CA SER A 223 7.73 -6.85 8.94
C SER A 223 7.57 -8.02 9.91
N LEU A 224 6.59 -7.97 10.82
CA LEU A 224 6.38 -9.02 11.80
C LEU A 224 5.83 -10.26 11.10
N ALA A 225 6.56 -11.38 11.20
CA ALA A 225 6.06 -12.66 10.71
C ALA A 225 4.93 -13.19 11.61
N THR A 226 4.14 -14.13 11.09
CA THR A 226 3.09 -14.80 11.86
C THR A 226 3.61 -15.36 13.18
N GLY A 227 2.95 -15.00 14.27
CA GLY A 227 3.32 -15.41 15.63
C GLY A 227 4.45 -14.58 16.26
N GLN A 228 4.99 -13.59 15.54
CA GLN A 228 5.76 -12.51 16.14
C GLN A 228 4.83 -11.39 16.61
N SER A 229 5.29 -10.63 17.58
CA SER A 229 4.64 -9.41 18.02
C SER A 229 5.68 -8.33 18.30
N GLY A 230 5.31 -7.09 18.05
CA GLY A 230 6.04 -5.90 18.45
C GLY A 230 5.23 -5.12 19.48
N THR A 231 5.85 -4.10 20.07
CA THR A 231 5.15 -3.18 20.97
C THR A 231 5.37 -1.74 20.57
N ALA A 232 4.31 -0.95 20.62
CA ALA A 232 4.36 0.51 20.57
C ALA A 232 4.01 1.07 21.94
N THR A 233 4.70 2.14 22.35
CA THR A 233 4.36 2.87 23.57
C THR A 233 3.87 4.25 23.19
N VAL A 234 2.61 4.53 23.50
CA VAL A 234 1.98 5.84 23.32
C VAL A 234 2.12 6.60 24.64
N ASN A 235 2.73 7.79 24.61
CA ASN A 235 2.67 8.70 25.75
C ASN A 235 1.54 9.69 25.51
N TYR A 236 0.76 9.98 26.54
CA TYR A 236 -0.28 11.00 26.48
C TYR A 236 -0.17 11.98 27.64
N GLN A 237 -0.77 13.17 27.48
CA GLN A 237 -0.76 14.23 28.48
C GLN A 237 -2.16 14.61 28.92
N LEU A 238 -2.31 14.67 30.23
CA LEU A 238 -3.45 15.24 30.94
C LEU A 238 -3.08 16.65 31.38
N TRP A 239 -4.00 17.61 31.21
CA TRP A 239 -3.76 19.01 31.57
C TRP A 239 -4.97 19.66 32.26
N SER A 240 -4.72 20.65 33.11
CA SER A 240 -5.79 21.42 33.75
C SER A 240 -6.42 22.39 32.77
N SER A 241 -7.69 22.75 33.00
CA SER A 241 -8.41 23.75 32.20
C SER A 241 -7.69 25.12 32.14
N GLU A 242 -6.87 25.42 33.14
CA GLU A 242 -6.05 26.64 33.22
C GLU A 242 -4.62 26.47 32.64
N ARG A 243 -4.26 25.27 32.16
CA ARG A 243 -2.94 24.91 31.57
C ARG A 243 -1.74 25.10 32.50
N THR A 244 -1.97 25.08 33.81
CA THR A 244 -0.94 25.34 34.82
C THR A 244 -0.25 24.08 35.32
N GLN A 245 -0.80 22.89 35.02
CA GLN A 245 -0.31 21.59 35.48
C GLN A 245 -0.48 20.53 34.38
N MET A 246 0.55 19.68 34.19
CA MET A 246 0.57 18.62 33.18
C MET A 246 1.10 17.31 33.77
N VAL A 247 0.47 16.20 33.41
CA VAL A 247 0.87 14.84 33.80
C VAL A 247 0.96 13.97 32.57
N THR A 248 1.97 13.10 32.50
CA THR A 248 2.17 12.17 31.39
C THR A 248 1.74 10.77 31.80
N GLY A 249 0.84 10.16 31.02
CA GLY A 249 0.49 8.75 31.09
C GLY A 249 1.08 7.95 29.94
N THR A 250 0.97 6.62 30.02
CA THR A 250 1.53 5.72 29.01
C THR A 250 0.56 4.58 28.68
N ALA A 251 0.31 4.36 27.39
CA ALA A 251 -0.37 3.17 26.89
C ALA A 251 0.60 2.29 26.10
N THR A 252 0.64 0.99 26.41
CA THR A 252 1.43 0.01 25.65
C THR A 252 0.52 -0.80 24.73
N VAL A 253 0.76 -0.72 23.43
CA VAL A 253 0.05 -1.51 22.42
C VAL A 253 0.92 -2.68 21.99
N THR A 254 0.41 -3.89 22.13
CA THR A 254 1.04 -5.08 21.52
C THR A 254 0.45 -5.29 20.14
N VAL A 255 1.30 -5.30 19.12
CA VAL A 255 0.93 -5.47 17.71
C VAL A 255 1.39 -6.86 17.27
N ALA A 256 0.44 -7.74 16.97
CA ALA A 256 0.72 -9.08 16.45
C ALA A 256 0.93 -9.01 14.93
N GLY A 257 1.85 -9.83 14.40
CA GLY A 257 1.99 -10.06 12.96
C GLY A 257 0.96 -11.08 12.45
N LEU A 258 0.29 -10.76 11.34
CA LEU A 258 -0.66 -11.58 10.61
C LEU A 258 0.01 -12.28 9.43
N ASN A 259 -0.72 -13.25 8.85
CA ASN A 259 -0.38 -13.83 7.56
C ASN A 259 -1.40 -13.31 6.57
N GLU A 260 -0.99 -12.48 5.63
CA GLU A 260 -1.85 -12.13 4.52
C GLU A 260 -1.77 -13.26 3.49
N PRO A 261 -2.84 -14.07 3.33
CA PRO A 261 -2.79 -15.14 2.34
C PRO A 261 -2.56 -14.52 0.96
N PRO A 262 -1.79 -15.20 0.07
CA PRO A 262 -1.65 -14.76 -1.30
C PRO A 262 -3.01 -14.47 -1.95
N LEU A 263 -3.05 -13.47 -2.81
CA LEU A 263 -4.21 -13.22 -3.63
C LEU A 263 -4.38 -14.38 -4.63
N GLU A 264 -5.56 -14.98 -4.67
CA GLU A 264 -5.83 -16.11 -5.56
C GLU A 264 -6.54 -15.65 -6.83
N LEU A 265 -5.98 -15.94 -8.02
CA LEU A 265 -6.65 -15.59 -9.29
C LEU A 265 -8.00 -16.32 -9.47
N SER A 266 -8.22 -17.41 -8.74
CA SER A 266 -9.53 -18.06 -8.66
C SER A 266 -10.61 -17.17 -8.00
N ALA A 267 -10.23 -16.33 -7.02
CA ALA A 267 -11.13 -15.36 -6.39
C ALA A 267 -11.42 -14.20 -7.33
N ILE A 268 -10.41 -13.71 -8.06
CA ILE A 268 -10.58 -12.68 -9.10
C ILE A 268 -11.52 -13.17 -10.20
N ALA A 269 -11.35 -14.41 -10.66
CA ALA A 269 -12.27 -15.04 -11.62
C ALA A 269 -13.69 -15.20 -11.06
N GLY A 270 -13.83 -15.29 -9.74
CA GLY A 270 -15.11 -15.28 -9.02
C GLY A 270 -15.73 -13.89 -8.85
N GLY A 271 -15.04 -12.82 -9.25
CA GLY A 271 -15.49 -11.43 -9.14
C GLY A 271 -15.14 -10.73 -7.83
N SER A 272 -14.23 -11.29 -7.03
CA SER A 272 -13.74 -10.67 -5.78
C SER A 272 -12.46 -9.90 -6.05
N GLY A 273 -12.42 -8.59 -5.78
CA GLY A 273 -11.22 -7.76 -5.96
C GLY A 273 -10.78 -7.55 -7.42
N GLY A 274 -11.64 -7.86 -8.39
CA GLY A 274 -11.36 -7.68 -9.81
C GLY A 274 -12.18 -8.60 -10.70
N PHE A 275 -11.70 -8.81 -11.93
CA PHE A 275 -12.40 -9.60 -12.93
C PHE A 275 -11.46 -10.33 -13.89
N VAL A 276 -11.99 -11.36 -14.56
CA VAL A 276 -11.26 -12.13 -15.57
C VAL A 276 -11.73 -11.78 -16.99
N ILE A 277 -10.78 -11.80 -17.93
CA ILE A 277 -10.98 -11.68 -19.37
C ILE A 277 -10.67 -13.04 -20.00
N ASN A 278 -11.69 -13.72 -20.52
CA ASN A 278 -11.60 -15.05 -21.09
C ASN A 278 -11.28 -15.03 -22.59
N GLY A 279 -10.31 -15.84 -22.99
CA GLY A 279 -9.95 -16.10 -24.39
C GLY A 279 -11.12 -16.53 -25.27
N GLN A 280 -11.05 -16.17 -26.54
CA GLN A 280 -12.14 -16.37 -27.50
C GLN A 280 -12.19 -17.79 -28.07
N HIS A 281 -11.06 -18.33 -28.55
CA HIS A 281 -10.98 -19.65 -29.20
C HIS A 281 -9.83 -20.50 -28.67
N GLU A 282 -9.96 -21.82 -28.80
CA GLU A 282 -8.93 -22.81 -28.47
C GLU A 282 -7.58 -22.44 -29.12
N LYS A 283 -6.49 -22.48 -28.33
CA LYS A 283 -5.09 -22.21 -28.75
C LYS A 283 -4.79 -20.80 -29.25
N ASP A 284 -5.70 -19.85 -29.06
CA ASP A 284 -5.46 -18.43 -29.35
C ASP A 284 -4.32 -17.84 -28.48
N GLY A 285 -4.17 -18.37 -27.26
CA GLY A 285 -3.18 -17.93 -26.29
C GLY A 285 -3.35 -16.48 -25.83
N SER A 286 -4.61 -16.06 -25.59
CA SER A 286 -4.90 -14.69 -25.13
C SER A 286 -4.25 -14.38 -23.77
N GLY A 287 -3.76 -13.16 -23.60
CA GLY A 287 -2.95 -12.80 -22.42
C GLY A 287 -1.46 -13.10 -22.57
N ARG A 288 -1.00 -13.39 -23.80
CA ARG A 288 0.44 -13.53 -24.10
C ARG A 288 1.22 -12.23 -23.84
N SER A 289 0.61 -11.10 -24.17
CA SER A 289 1.08 -9.74 -23.86
C SER A 289 -0.16 -8.95 -23.41
N VAL A 290 -0.01 -8.23 -22.30
CA VAL A 290 -1.04 -7.33 -21.76
C VAL A 290 -0.41 -5.98 -21.48
N ALA A 291 -1.19 -4.91 -21.63
CA ALA A 291 -0.76 -3.56 -21.27
C ALA A 291 -1.98 -2.68 -20.95
N ALA A 292 -1.81 -1.73 -20.04
CA ALA A 292 -2.65 -0.54 -20.02
C ALA A 292 -2.34 0.32 -21.25
N ILE A 293 -3.39 0.92 -21.81
CA ILE A 293 -3.25 1.87 -22.91
C ILE A 293 -3.66 3.30 -22.50
N GLY A 294 -4.24 3.48 -21.31
CA GLY A 294 -4.81 4.75 -20.84
C GLY A 294 -6.24 4.93 -21.34
N ASP A 295 -6.80 6.13 -21.24
CA ASP A 295 -8.15 6.46 -21.72
C ASP A 295 -8.21 6.57 -23.26
N PHE A 296 -8.20 5.42 -23.93
CA PHE A 296 -8.11 5.33 -25.39
C PHE A 296 -9.39 5.80 -26.08
N ASN A 297 -10.52 5.71 -25.38
CA ASN A 297 -11.83 6.05 -25.93
C ASN A 297 -12.35 7.44 -25.47
N GLY A 298 -11.70 8.10 -24.52
CA GLY A 298 -12.05 9.41 -23.99
C GLY A 298 -13.20 9.40 -22.96
N ASP A 299 -13.44 8.29 -22.27
CA ASP A 299 -14.51 8.14 -21.27
C ASP A 299 -14.07 8.40 -19.82
N GLY A 300 -12.77 8.68 -19.62
CA GLY A 300 -12.16 8.99 -18.33
C GLY A 300 -11.67 7.76 -17.56
N LEU A 301 -11.81 6.54 -18.08
CA LEU A 301 -11.31 5.32 -17.46
C LEU A 301 -10.10 4.77 -18.22
N ALA A 302 -9.19 4.09 -17.52
CA ALA A 302 -8.09 3.42 -18.19
C ALA A 302 -8.59 2.19 -18.96
N ASP A 303 -8.21 2.10 -20.22
CA ASP A 303 -8.47 0.96 -21.10
C ASP A 303 -7.27 0.00 -21.14
N LEU A 304 -7.54 -1.23 -21.56
CA LEU A 304 -6.55 -2.29 -21.65
C LEU A 304 -6.43 -2.85 -23.07
N ILE A 305 -5.25 -3.38 -23.39
CA ILE A 305 -5.05 -4.26 -24.54
C ILE A 305 -4.60 -5.65 -24.11
N VAL A 306 -5.27 -6.67 -24.65
CA VAL A 306 -4.93 -8.09 -24.45
C VAL A 306 -4.68 -8.74 -25.81
N SER A 307 -3.51 -9.35 -25.98
CA SER A 307 -3.13 -9.98 -27.25
C SER A 307 -3.38 -11.49 -27.28
N ALA A 308 -3.73 -12.02 -28.45
CA ALA A 308 -3.82 -13.44 -28.80
C ALA A 308 -3.08 -13.70 -30.14
N PRO A 309 -1.73 -13.75 -30.13
CA PRO A 309 -0.94 -13.73 -31.36
C PRO A 309 -1.06 -14.99 -32.23
N TRP A 310 -1.60 -16.08 -31.68
CA TRP A 310 -1.81 -17.32 -32.42
C TRP A 310 -3.21 -17.45 -33.00
N SER A 311 -4.09 -16.48 -32.77
CA SER A 311 -5.43 -16.47 -33.34
C SER A 311 -5.44 -16.48 -34.86
N ASP A 312 -6.51 -17.06 -35.40
CA ASP A 312 -6.78 -17.21 -36.83
C ASP A 312 -7.92 -16.27 -37.30
N PRO A 313 -7.69 -14.95 -37.44
CA PRO A 313 -8.67 -14.06 -38.06
C PRO A 313 -8.79 -14.31 -39.57
N ALA A 314 -9.66 -13.55 -40.24
CA ALA A 314 -9.86 -13.65 -41.70
C ALA A 314 -8.57 -13.42 -42.53
N GLY A 315 -7.57 -12.74 -41.95
CA GLY A 315 -6.24 -12.54 -42.55
C GLY A 315 -5.39 -13.82 -42.66
N GLY A 316 -5.77 -14.91 -42.01
CA GLY A 316 -5.17 -16.24 -42.13
C GLY A 316 -4.64 -16.80 -40.82
N GLY A 317 -4.10 -18.03 -40.87
CA GLY A 317 -3.65 -18.77 -39.69
C GLY A 317 -2.50 -18.07 -38.96
N SER A 318 -2.61 -17.92 -37.64
CA SER A 318 -1.70 -17.19 -36.75
C SER A 318 -1.36 -15.79 -37.25
N ALA A 319 -2.31 -15.12 -37.91
CA ALA A 319 -2.19 -13.70 -38.17
C ALA A 319 -2.26 -12.89 -36.86
N GLY A 320 -2.91 -13.45 -35.84
CA GLY A 320 -3.03 -12.86 -34.51
C GLY A 320 -4.21 -11.91 -34.38
N ARG A 321 -4.74 -11.81 -33.15
CA ARG A 321 -5.71 -10.79 -32.75
C ARG A 321 -5.19 -10.06 -31.53
N SER A 322 -5.62 -8.82 -31.36
CA SER A 322 -5.54 -8.11 -30.09
C SER A 322 -6.90 -7.52 -29.77
N TYR A 323 -7.20 -7.31 -28.50
CA TYR A 323 -8.50 -6.84 -28.05
C TYR A 323 -8.28 -5.64 -27.16
N VAL A 324 -8.88 -4.52 -27.54
CA VAL A 324 -9.00 -3.36 -26.67
C VAL A 324 -10.25 -3.57 -25.83
N VAL A 325 -10.08 -3.56 -24.52
CA VAL A 325 -11.13 -3.74 -23.52
C VAL A 325 -11.27 -2.43 -22.79
N PHE A 326 -12.48 -1.87 -22.83
CA PHE A 326 -12.73 -0.58 -22.20
C PHE A 326 -12.85 -0.68 -20.68
N GLY A 327 -12.40 0.38 -20.01
CA GLY A 327 -12.52 0.56 -18.56
C GLY A 327 -13.97 0.47 -18.08
N ARG A 328 -14.14 0.07 -16.82
CA ARG A 328 -15.47 -0.08 -16.19
C ARG A 328 -15.38 -0.25 -14.68
N THR A 329 -16.45 0.15 -14.00
CA THR A 329 -16.65 -0.01 -12.55
C THR A 329 -17.08 -1.43 -12.12
N GLY A 330 -17.43 -2.31 -13.05
CA GLY A 330 -18.02 -3.62 -12.75
C GLY A 330 -17.01 -4.78 -12.75
N ALA A 331 -17.11 -5.68 -11.77
CA ALA A 331 -16.26 -6.87 -11.61
C ALA A 331 -16.73 -8.13 -12.38
N THR A 332 -17.66 -8.00 -13.34
CA THR A 332 -18.21 -9.17 -14.06
C THR A 332 -17.21 -9.73 -15.06
N ALA A 333 -17.09 -11.05 -15.23
CA ALA A 333 -16.18 -11.60 -16.24
C ALA A 333 -16.46 -11.07 -17.67
N ILE A 334 -15.41 -10.89 -18.48
CA ILE A 334 -15.49 -10.51 -19.89
C ILE A 334 -15.12 -11.71 -20.75
N ASP A 335 -15.89 -11.96 -21.80
CA ASP A 335 -15.48 -12.88 -22.86
C ASP A 335 -15.02 -12.08 -24.07
N LEU A 336 -13.82 -12.38 -24.59
CA LEU A 336 -13.28 -11.69 -25.77
C LEU A 336 -14.14 -11.88 -27.03
N SER A 337 -15.02 -12.88 -27.05
CA SER A 337 -16.05 -13.02 -28.09
C SER A 337 -17.05 -11.85 -28.09
N ALA A 338 -17.41 -11.33 -26.92
CA ALA A 338 -18.29 -10.17 -26.78
C ALA A 338 -17.56 -8.88 -27.19
N VAL A 339 -16.29 -8.72 -26.78
CA VAL A 339 -15.42 -7.61 -27.19
C VAL A 339 -15.24 -7.59 -28.71
N ALA A 340 -15.03 -8.76 -29.34
CA ALA A 340 -14.97 -8.89 -30.79
C ALA A 340 -16.28 -8.49 -31.50
N SER A 341 -17.41 -8.58 -30.81
CA SER A 341 -18.72 -8.14 -31.30
C SER A 341 -19.03 -6.66 -31.03
N GLY A 342 -18.09 -5.94 -30.38
CA GLY A 342 -18.18 -4.52 -30.08
C GLY A 342 -18.77 -4.18 -28.70
N ALA A 343 -18.87 -5.15 -27.80
CA ALA A 343 -19.38 -4.94 -26.44
C ALA A 343 -18.22 -4.65 -25.48
N GLY A 344 -18.19 -3.45 -24.88
CA GLY A 344 -17.15 -3.07 -23.91
C GLY A 344 -15.73 -3.02 -24.49
N GLY A 345 -15.58 -2.76 -25.80
CA GLY A 345 -14.29 -2.72 -26.48
C GLY A 345 -14.39 -3.14 -27.94
N PHE A 346 -13.25 -3.46 -28.56
CA PHE A 346 -13.18 -3.93 -29.94
C PHE A 346 -12.00 -4.88 -30.20
N VAL A 347 -12.08 -5.64 -31.30
CA VAL A 347 -10.98 -6.49 -31.78
C VAL A 347 -10.14 -5.80 -32.86
N ILE A 348 -8.84 -6.04 -32.82
CA ILE A 348 -7.84 -5.72 -33.84
C ILE A 348 -7.43 -7.03 -34.51
N ASN A 349 -7.72 -7.18 -35.79
CA ASN A 349 -7.39 -8.36 -36.58
C ASN A 349 -6.07 -8.18 -37.33
N GLY A 350 -5.19 -9.18 -37.23
CA GLY A 350 -3.94 -9.29 -37.98
C GLY A 350 -4.09 -9.15 -39.50
N GLU A 351 -3.05 -8.62 -40.15
CA GLU A 351 -3.03 -8.34 -41.60
C GLU A 351 -2.93 -9.63 -42.43
N GLY A 352 -1.94 -10.49 -42.15
CA GLY A 352 -1.66 -11.70 -42.91
C GLY A 352 -1.26 -12.91 -42.06
N ALA A 353 -1.37 -14.10 -42.65
CA ALA A 353 -1.02 -15.36 -42.00
C ALA A 353 0.43 -15.38 -41.49
N ARG A 354 0.64 -15.89 -40.27
CA ARG A 354 1.94 -15.97 -39.57
C ARG A 354 2.65 -14.64 -39.35
N ASP A 355 1.90 -13.53 -39.39
CA ASP A 355 2.44 -12.25 -38.95
C ASP A 355 2.66 -12.20 -37.43
N TYR A 356 1.91 -13.04 -36.68
CA TYR A 356 1.91 -13.09 -35.22
C TYR A 356 1.66 -11.71 -34.60
N SER A 357 0.68 -10.96 -35.13
CA SER A 357 0.36 -9.65 -34.57
C SER A 357 -0.12 -9.78 -33.13
N GLY A 358 0.42 -8.94 -32.24
CA GLY A 358 0.17 -9.00 -30.81
C GLY A 358 1.20 -9.83 -30.03
N ILE A 359 2.33 -10.25 -30.62
CA ILE A 359 3.42 -10.85 -29.82
C ILE A 359 3.91 -9.89 -28.73
N SER A 360 3.87 -8.59 -29.02
CA SER A 360 4.08 -7.51 -28.08
C SER A 360 3.06 -6.40 -28.37
N VAL A 361 2.46 -5.86 -27.31
CA VAL A 361 1.53 -4.73 -27.35
C VAL A 361 1.90 -3.73 -26.26
N SER A 362 1.60 -2.46 -26.48
CA SER A 362 1.79 -1.40 -25.48
C SER A 362 0.85 -0.23 -25.76
N GLY A 363 0.50 0.53 -24.72
CA GLY A 363 0.06 1.90 -24.89
C GLY A 363 1.18 2.72 -25.52
N ALA A 364 0.83 3.71 -26.32
CA ALA A 364 1.80 4.50 -27.07
C ALA A 364 1.80 5.99 -26.66
N GLY A 365 0.90 6.40 -25.76
CA GLY A 365 0.63 7.81 -25.47
C GLY A 365 -0.06 8.49 -26.65
N ASP A 366 -0.26 9.80 -26.57
CA ASP A 366 -0.81 10.59 -27.68
C ASP A 366 0.31 10.87 -28.72
N ILE A 367 0.47 9.96 -29.69
CA ILE A 367 1.52 10.07 -30.71
C ILE A 367 1.15 11.16 -31.73
N ASN A 368 -0.14 11.40 -31.94
CA ASN A 368 -0.63 12.25 -33.03
C ASN A 368 -1.05 13.66 -32.58
N GLY A 369 -1.08 13.93 -31.27
CA GLY A 369 -1.44 15.20 -30.67
C GLY A 369 -2.94 15.52 -30.71
N ASP A 370 -3.81 14.52 -30.80
CA ASP A 370 -5.27 14.71 -30.87
C ASP A 370 -5.97 14.70 -29.50
N GLY A 371 -5.22 14.43 -28.43
CA GLY A 371 -5.69 14.40 -27.05
C GLY A 371 -6.23 13.04 -26.60
N LEU A 372 -6.24 12.02 -27.47
CA LEU A 372 -6.51 10.64 -27.08
C LEU A 372 -5.20 9.85 -27.08
N VAL A 373 -5.11 8.88 -26.17
CA VAL A 373 -3.96 7.97 -26.16
C VAL A 373 -4.07 6.95 -27.30
N ASP A 374 -2.92 6.63 -27.89
CA ASP A 374 -2.77 5.67 -28.96
C ASP A 374 -2.21 4.35 -28.42
N LEU A 375 -2.19 3.32 -29.28
CA LEU A 375 -1.58 2.04 -28.96
C LEU A 375 -0.71 1.52 -30.09
N VAL A 376 0.18 0.59 -29.76
CA VAL A 376 1.06 -0.09 -30.70
C VAL A 376 0.91 -1.61 -30.62
N VAL A 377 0.89 -2.27 -31.79
CA VAL A 377 0.86 -3.72 -31.93
C VAL A 377 2.05 -4.19 -32.77
N GLY A 378 2.90 -5.05 -32.20
CA GLY A 378 4.03 -5.68 -32.88
C GLY A 378 3.62 -6.95 -33.64
N ALA A 379 4.16 -7.14 -34.84
CA ALA A 379 3.95 -8.30 -35.71
C ALA A 379 5.28 -8.76 -36.32
N PRO A 380 6.15 -9.42 -35.53
CA PRO A 380 7.52 -9.72 -35.93
C PRO A 380 7.63 -10.72 -37.10
N GLY A 381 6.59 -11.50 -37.38
CA GLY A 381 6.55 -12.44 -38.53
C GLY A 381 6.10 -11.81 -39.84
N ASN A 382 5.76 -10.51 -39.84
CA ASN A 382 5.25 -9.87 -41.06
C ASN A 382 6.34 -9.78 -42.14
N ASN A 383 5.92 -10.09 -43.37
CA ASN A 383 6.81 -10.32 -44.50
C ASN A 383 6.82 -9.20 -45.55
N ALA A 384 6.23 -8.04 -45.27
CA ALA A 384 5.99 -7.02 -46.29
C ALA A 384 7.26 -6.39 -46.91
N VAL A 385 8.34 -6.31 -46.14
CA VAL A 385 9.66 -5.80 -46.61
C VAL A 385 10.64 -6.95 -46.92
N GLY A 386 10.33 -8.16 -46.48
CA GLY A 386 11.18 -9.35 -46.59
C GLY A 386 10.77 -10.39 -45.55
N HIS A 387 11.24 -11.63 -45.70
CA HIS A 387 10.91 -12.72 -44.78
C HIS A 387 11.22 -12.33 -43.33
N ASP A 388 10.24 -12.37 -42.42
CA ASP A 388 10.34 -11.99 -41.00
C ASP A 388 11.07 -10.65 -40.78
N ALA A 389 10.90 -9.69 -41.70
CA ALA A 389 11.42 -8.34 -41.47
C ALA A 389 10.71 -7.68 -40.28
N GLY A 390 9.47 -8.08 -40.04
CA GLY A 390 8.64 -7.59 -38.96
C GLY A 390 8.00 -6.24 -39.28
N ARG A 391 6.99 -5.91 -38.50
CA ARG A 391 6.17 -4.71 -38.66
C ARG A 391 5.55 -4.32 -37.32
N SER A 392 5.23 -3.06 -37.15
CA SER A 392 4.43 -2.57 -36.02
C SER A 392 3.31 -1.66 -36.53
N TYR A 393 2.20 -1.61 -35.82
CA TYR A 393 1.03 -0.83 -36.19
C TYR A 393 0.68 0.09 -35.05
N VAL A 394 0.64 1.39 -35.33
CA VAL A 394 0.11 2.38 -34.40
C VAL A 394 -1.36 2.60 -34.76
N VAL A 395 -2.23 2.41 -33.78
CA VAL A 395 -3.68 2.59 -33.91
C VAL A 395 -4.06 3.79 -33.06
N PHE A 396 -4.72 4.76 -33.70
CA PHE A 396 -5.08 6.00 -33.03
C PHE A 396 -6.29 5.85 -32.11
N GLY A 397 -6.27 6.61 -31.01
CA GLY A 397 -7.36 6.73 -30.04
C GLY A 397 -8.71 7.03 -30.70
N ARG A 398 -9.79 6.46 -30.15
CA ARG A 398 -11.15 6.59 -30.73
C ARG A 398 -12.26 6.10 -29.79
N THR A 399 -13.42 6.74 -29.91
CA THR A 399 -14.65 6.44 -29.14
C THR A 399 -15.44 5.22 -29.63
N GLY A 400 -15.15 4.70 -30.83
CA GLY A 400 -15.97 3.67 -31.47
C GLY A 400 -15.52 2.22 -31.18
N SER A 401 -16.48 1.30 -30.99
CA SER A 401 -16.23 -0.13 -30.75
C SER A 401 -16.14 -0.99 -32.03
N ALA A 402 -16.03 -0.37 -33.20
CA ALA A 402 -15.91 -1.09 -34.45
C ALA A 402 -14.55 -1.80 -34.56
N ALA A 403 -14.57 -3.07 -34.98
CA ALA A 403 -13.37 -3.85 -35.22
C ALA A 403 -12.39 -3.14 -36.18
N VAL A 404 -11.10 -3.24 -35.89
CA VAL A 404 -10.01 -2.75 -36.74
C VAL A 404 -9.34 -3.92 -37.43
N ASN A 405 -9.02 -3.73 -38.71
CA ASN A 405 -8.16 -4.64 -39.44
C ASN A 405 -6.83 -3.93 -39.68
N LEU A 406 -5.71 -4.58 -39.33
CA LEU A 406 -4.38 -3.97 -39.48
C LEU A 406 -4.03 -3.67 -40.95
N SER A 407 -4.67 -4.35 -41.91
CA SER A 407 -4.60 -4.00 -43.33
C SER A 407 -5.15 -2.59 -43.65
N SER A 408 -6.13 -2.10 -42.87
CA SER A 408 -6.66 -0.74 -43.01
C SER A 408 -5.73 0.30 -42.41
N ILE A 409 -5.08 -0.03 -41.29
CA ILE A 409 -4.04 0.79 -40.66
C ILE A 409 -2.83 0.91 -41.60
N ALA A 410 -2.42 -0.19 -42.24
CA ALA A 410 -1.39 -0.18 -43.28
C ALA A 410 -1.77 0.69 -44.50
N GLY A 411 -3.08 0.83 -44.76
CA GLY A 411 -3.63 1.77 -45.74
C GLY A 411 -3.75 3.23 -45.26
N GLY A 412 -3.34 3.53 -44.01
CA GLY A 412 -3.36 4.86 -43.42
C GLY A 412 -4.70 5.30 -42.80
N ALA A 413 -5.63 4.37 -42.57
CA ALA A 413 -6.93 4.67 -41.97
C ALA A 413 -6.92 4.40 -40.46
N GLY A 414 -7.03 5.46 -39.65
CA GLY A 414 -7.09 5.36 -38.18
C GLY A 414 -5.77 5.03 -37.51
N GLY A 415 -4.64 5.30 -38.16
CA GLY A 415 -3.30 5.03 -37.66
C GLY A 415 -2.27 4.95 -38.78
N PHE A 416 -1.09 4.41 -38.47
CA PHE A 416 -0.03 4.16 -39.45
C PHE A 416 0.73 2.87 -39.15
N VAL A 417 1.52 2.44 -40.12
CA VAL A 417 2.39 1.27 -39.99
C VAL A 417 3.87 1.69 -39.92
N VAL A 418 4.65 0.92 -39.17
CA VAL A 418 6.12 0.98 -39.13
C VAL A 418 6.68 -0.31 -39.72
N ASN A 419 7.30 -0.20 -40.88
CA ASN A 419 7.86 -1.33 -41.62
C ASN A 419 9.27 -1.66 -41.14
N GLY A 420 9.55 -2.95 -40.92
CA GLY A 420 10.88 -3.47 -40.62
C GLY A 420 11.92 -3.06 -41.66
N GLN A 421 13.21 -3.07 -41.27
CA GLN A 421 14.29 -2.61 -42.13
C GLN A 421 14.72 -3.69 -43.13
N SER A 422 14.99 -4.91 -42.66
CA SER A 422 15.60 -5.99 -43.46
C SER A 422 14.95 -7.34 -43.12
N ALA A 423 15.04 -8.30 -44.05
CA ALA A 423 14.56 -9.66 -43.80
C ALA A 423 15.29 -10.31 -42.61
N GLY A 424 14.53 -10.92 -41.71
CA GLY A 424 15.03 -11.61 -40.52
C GLY A 424 15.21 -10.71 -39.29
N ASP A 425 15.07 -9.39 -39.42
CA ASP A 425 15.27 -8.44 -38.31
C ASP A 425 14.21 -8.60 -37.19
N LYS A 426 13.01 -9.11 -37.54
CA LYS A 426 11.85 -9.30 -36.65
C LYS A 426 11.49 -8.04 -35.86
N ALA A 427 11.45 -6.89 -36.54
CA ALA A 427 11.01 -5.64 -35.93
C ALA A 427 9.58 -5.78 -35.35
N GLY A 428 9.37 -5.23 -34.15
CA GLY A 428 8.12 -5.39 -33.41
C GLY A 428 8.08 -6.65 -32.54
N SER A 429 9.22 -7.32 -32.32
CA SER A 429 9.33 -8.39 -31.30
C SER A 429 9.11 -7.85 -29.89
N SER A 430 9.47 -6.59 -29.66
CA SER A 430 9.11 -5.80 -28.49
C SER A 430 8.74 -4.39 -28.95
N VAL A 431 7.70 -3.82 -28.36
CA VAL A 431 7.25 -2.44 -28.59
C VAL A 431 6.89 -1.80 -27.25
N ALA A 432 7.15 -0.50 -27.10
CA ALA A 432 6.75 0.25 -25.92
C ALA A 432 6.63 1.75 -26.24
N ALA A 433 5.78 2.46 -25.49
CA ALA A 433 5.91 3.92 -25.38
C ALA A 433 7.33 4.29 -24.94
N ALA A 434 7.89 5.31 -25.59
CA ALA A 434 9.17 5.90 -25.22
C ALA A 434 9.00 7.14 -24.32
N GLY A 435 7.78 7.70 -24.23
CA GLY A 435 7.55 9.05 -23.69
C GLY A 435 7.96 10.11 -24.71
N ASP A 436 8.04 11.38 -24.30
CA ASP A 436 8.58 12.45 -25.12
C ASP A 436 10.12 12.48 -24.96
N VAL A 437 10.83 11.73 -25.80
CA VAL A 437 12.29 11.59 -25.65
C VAL A 437 13.04 12.75 -26.30
N ASN A 438 12.36 13.56 -27.11
CA ASN A 438 12.98 14.64 -27.86
C ASN A 438 12.55 16.05 -27.39
N GLY A 439 11.57 16.14 -26.48
CA GLY A 439 11.04 17.36 -25.90
C GLY A 439 10.12 18.15 -26.83
N ASP A 440 9.47 17.50 -27.80
CA ASP A 440 8.57 18.15 -28.77
C ASP A 440 7.09 18.17 -28.34
N GLY A 441 6.77 17.54 -27.21
CA GLY A 441 5.46 17.47 -26.60
C GLY A 441 4.55 16.38 -27.17
N LEU A 442 5.02 15.54 -28.10
CA LEU A 442 4.32 14.36 -28.57
C LEU A 442 4.92 13.11 -27.94
N ALA A 443 4.10 12.06 -27.78
CA ALA A 443 4.61 10.78 -27.36
C ALA A 443 5.41 10.10 -28.49
N ASP A 444 6.53 9.49 -28.14
CA ASP A 444 7.37 8.71 -29.05
C ASP A 444 7.22 7.21 -28.78
N LEU A 445 7.71 6.41 -29.74
CA LEU A 445 7.66 4.95 -29.69
C LEU A 445 9.05 4.33 -29.79
N VAL A 446 9.31 3.26 -29.04
CA VAL A 446 10.48 2.40 -29.24
C VAL A 446 10.07 1.02 -29.75
N ILE A 447 10.78 0.54 -30.79
CA ILE A 447 10.55 -0.75 -31.45
C ILE A 447 11.84 -1.57 -31.42
N GLY A 448 11.79 -2.78 -30.88
CA GLY A 448 12.89 -3.74 -30.89
C GLY A 448 12.91 -4.64 -32.13
N ALA A 449 14.11 -4.87 -32.65
CA ALA A 449 14.42 -5.78 -33.75
C ALA A 449 15.65 -6.63 -33.37
N PRO A 450 15.49 -7.60 -32.46
CA PRO A 450 16.59 -8.28 -31.77
C PRO A 450 17.51 -9.08 -32.71
N ASP A 451 17.00 -9.53 -33.85
CA ASP A 451 17.75 -10.35 -34.79
C ASP A 451 18.46 -9.50 -35.87
N SER A 452 18.34 -8.18 -35.81
CA SER A 452 19.02 -7.26 -36.75
C SER A 452 20.54 -7.36 -36.69
N ASP A 453 21.19 -7.10 -37.83
CA ASP A 453 22.63 -7.16 -38.02
C ASP A 453 23.26 -5.74 -38.16
N PRO A 454 23.48 -4.98 -37.06
CA PRO A 454 24.26 -3.74 -37.11
C PRO A 454 25.76 -3.99 -37.26
N ALA A 455 26.55 -2.91 -37.33
CA ALA A 455 28.01 -2.97 -37.40
C ALA A 455 28.65 -3.73 -36.22
N GLY A 456 27.95 -3.85 -35.09
CA GLY A 456 28.34 -4.65 -33.92
C GLY A 456 28.34 -6.17 -34.13
N GLY A 457 27.82 -6.66 -35.26
CA GLY A 457 27.86 -8.06 -35.67
C GLY A 457 26.47 -8.70 -35.84
N GLY A 458 26.46 -9.94 -36.32
CA GLY A 458 25.21 -10.67 -36.58
C GLY A 458 24.36 -10.85 -35.33
N SER A 459 23.05 -10.59 -35.43
CA SER A 459 22.07 -10.60 -34.35
C SER A 459 22.53 -9.84 -33.09
N ALA A 460 23.32 -8.79 -33.28
CA ALA A 460 23.58 -7.84 -32.20
C ALA A 460 22.31 -7.05 -31.83
N GLY A 461 21.35 -6.99 -32.75
CA GLY A 461 20.05 -6.38 -32.57
C GLY A 461 20.07 -4.87 -32.76
N ARG A 462 18.89 -4.30 -32.99
CA ARG A 462 18.65 -2.86 -33.01
C ARG A 462 17.37 -2.53 -32.27
N SER A 463 17.31 -1.30 -31.77
CA SER A 463 16.05 -0.65 -31.41
C SER A 463 15.89 0.62 -32.21
N TYR A 464 14.66 1.03 -32.46
CA TYR A 464 14.35 2.24 -33.23
C TYR A 464 13.40 3.08 -32.43
N VAL A 465 13.75 4.36 -32.30
CA VAL A 465 12.84 5.37 -31.78
C VAL A 465 12.15 6.03 -32.96
N VAL A 466 10.83 5.96 -32.99
CA VAL A 466 9.97 6.61 -33.98
C VAL A 466 9.29 7.77 -33.28
N LEU A 467 9.51 8.98 -33.77
CA LEU A 467 9.00 10.18 -33.13
C LEU A 467 7.50 10.39 -33.40
N GLY A 468 6.85 11.05 -32.45
CA GLY A 468 5.47 11.53 -32.53
C GLY A 468 5.18 12.31 -33.80
N ARG A 469 3.95 12.15 -34.34
CA ARG A 469 3.52 12.80 -35.59
C ARG A 469 2.03 12.73 -35.83
N THR A 470 1.52 13.78 -36.47
CA THR A 470 0.09 13.92 -36.83
C THR A 470 -0.33 13.16 -38.10
N GLY A 471 0.61 12.60 -38.87
CA GLY A 471 0.36 12.03 -40.20
C GLY A 471 0.24 10.50 -40.21
N THR A 472 -0.61 9.95 -41.08
CA THR A 472 -0.84 8.48 -41.19
C THR A 472 0.05 7.76 -42.20
N ALA A 473 1.03 8.46 -42.79
CA ALA A 473 1.94 7.85 -43.75
C ALA A 473 2.76 6.73 -43.09
N ALA A 474 3.01 5.64 -43.83
CA ALA A 474 3.89 4.57 -43.37
C ALA A 474 5.29 5.12 -43.05
N VAL A 475 5.93 4.58 -42.01
CA VAL A 475 7.34 4.82 -41.70
C VAL A 475 8.14 3.56 -41.96
N ASP A 476 9.28 3.73 -42.63
CA ASP A 476 10.23 2.66 -42.84
C ASP A 476 11.39 2.81 -41.86
N LEU A 477 11.72 1.74 -41.13
CA LEU A 477 12.84 1.77 -40.18
C LEU A 477 14.20 2.01 -40.85
N SER A 478 14.31 1.77 -42.16
CA SER A 478 15.46 2.17 -42.96
C SER A 478 15.63 3.70 -43.04
N ALA A 479 14.53 4.46 -43.07
CA ALA A 479 14.53 5.92 -43.05
C ALA A 479 14.81 6.45 -41.64
N VAL A 480 14.25 5.81 -40.60
CA VAL A 480 14.54 6.11 -39.19
C VAL A 480 16.03 5.89 -38.87
N ALA A 481 16.62 4.81 -39.39
CA ALA A 481 18.06 4.57 -39.29
C ALA A 481 18.89 5.65 -40.02
N GLY A 482 18.31 6.29 -41.04
CA GLY A 482 18.86 7.46 -41.73
C GLY A 482 18.58 8.80 -41.04
N GLY A 483 17.96 8.81 -39.86
CA GLY A 483 17.66 10.00 -39.06
C GLY A 483 16.39 10.76 -39.46
N GLN A 484 15.48 10.12 -40.22
CA GLN A 484 14.20 10.72 -40.62
C GLN A 484 13.07 10.25 -39.70
N GLY A 485 12.41 11.20 -39.03
CA GLY A 485 11.28 10.90 -38.13
C GLY A 485 11.66 10.06 -36.89
N GLY A 486 12.94 10.05 -36.52
CA GLY A 486 13.46 9.28 -35.40
C GLY A 486 14.93 8.91 -35.53
N PHE A 487 15.36 7.93 -34.74
CA PHE A 487 16.75 7.47 -34.72
C PHE A 487 16.86 5.98 -34.36
N VAL A 488 17.98 5.38 -34.73
CA VAL A 488 18.31 3.97 -34.43
C VAL A 488 19.30 3.86 -33.28
N ILE A 489 19.15 2.81 -32.48
CA ILE A 489 20.05 2.36 -31.41
C ILE A 489 20.65 1.02 -31.85
N ASN A 490 21.94 1.01 -32.15
CA ASN A 490 22.66 -0.17 -32.64
C ASN A 490 23.24 -1.01 -31.49
N GLY A 491 22.97 -2.31 -31.54
CA GLY A 491 23.52 -3.31 -30.65
C GLY A 491 25.04 -3.34 -30.60
N GLN A 492 25.59 -3.51 -29.39
CA GLN A 492 27.04 -3.55 -29.16
C GLN A 492 27.69 -4.89 -29.55
N CYS A 493 27.03 -6.01 -29.23
CA CYS A 493 27.65 -7.34 -29.22
C CYS A 493 26.96 -8.29 -30.18
N ALA A 494 27.71 -8.96 -31.08
CA ALA A 494 27.19 -10.05 -31.91
C ALA A 494 26.47 -11.11 -31.06
N GLY A 495 25.28 -11.53 -31.49
CA GLY A 495 24.40 -12.45 -30.77
C GLY A 495 23.81 -11.90 -29.47
N GLY A 496 24.05 -10.63 -29.13
CA GLY A 496 23.56 -10.01 -27.90
C GLY A 496 22.05 -9.75 -27.89
N GLN A 497 21.42 -9.73 -29.06
CA GLN A 497 19.97 -9.51 -29.26
C GLN A 497 19.44 -8.26 -28.54
N SER A 498 20.11 -7.12 -28.70
CA SER A 498 19.58 -5.85 -28.19
C SER A 498 18.23 -5.50 -28.83
N GLY A 499 17.29 -4.99 -28.04
CA GLY A 499 15.91 -4.81 -28.46
C GLY A 499 15.06 -6.07 -28.29
N TRP A 500 15.54 -7.07 -27.56
CA TRP A 500 14.71 -8.19 -27.13
C TRP A 500 13.57 -7.70 -26.22
N SER A 501 13.90 -6.80 -25.29
CA SER A 501 12.96 -6.05 -24.48
C SER A 501 13.30 -4.56 -24.58
N VAL A 502 12.28 -3.71 -24.65
CA VAL A 502 12.41 -2.25 -24.69
C VAL A 502 11.32 -1.64 -23.81
N ALA A 503 11.63 -0.51 -23.17
CA ALA A 503 10.65 0.29 -22.44
C ALA A 503 11.10 1.76 -22.40
N GLY A 504 10.14 2.67 -22.26
CA GLY A 504 10.40 3.98 -21.68
C GLY A 504 10.89 3.81 -20.24
N ALA A 505 11.89 4.59 -19.87
CA ALA A 505 12.55 4.52 -18.57
C ALA A 505 12.09 5.63 -17.61
N GLY A 506 11.28 6.59 -18.08
CA GLY A 506 11.01 7.83 -17.36
C GLY A 506 12.22 8.78 -17.44
N ASP A 507 12.24 9.84 -16.64
CA ASP A 507 13.38 10.74 -16.51
C ASP A 507 14.34 10.19 -15.44
N VAL A 508 15.30 9.36 -15.85
CA VAL A 508 16.22 8.66 -14.94
C VAL A 508 17.33 9.60 -14.49
N ASN A 509 17.62 10.65 -15.26
CA ASN A 509 18.76 11.53 -15.05
C ASN A 509 18.37 12.93 -14.52
N GLY A 510 17.08 13.26 -14.49
CA GLY A 510 16.54 14.53 -14.01
C GLY A 510 16.67 15.69 -15.00
N ASP A 511 16.78 15.43 -16.30
CA ASP A 511 16.95 16.46 -17.34
C ASP A 511 15.63 16.92 -17.99
N GLY A 512 14.51 16.28 -17.61
CA GLY A 512 13.16 16.57 -18.06
C GLY A 512 12.76 15.91 -19.38
N LEU A 513 13.62 15.07 -19.98
CA LEU A 513 13.29 14.27 -21.15
C LEU A 513 13.00 12.82 -20.75
N GLY A 514 12.16 12.13 -21.52
CA GLY A 514 12.00 10.69 -21.38
C GLY A 514 13.28 9.95 -21.78
N ASP A 515 13.74 9.03 -20.92
CA ASP A 515 14.82 8.11 -21.21
C ASP A 515 14.29 6.75 -21.68
N LEU A 516 15.20 5.89 -22.16
CA LEU A 516 14.89 4.56 -22.67
C LEU A 516 15.73 3.50 -21.98
N ILE A 517 15.16 2.30 -21.83
CA ILE A 517 15.91 1.10 -21.46
C ILE A 517 15.78 0.01 -22.52
N VAL A 518 16.92 -0.55 -22.92
CA VAL A 518 17.03 -1.59 -23.95
C VAL A 518 17.72 -2.83 -23.40
N GLY A 519 17.02 -3.96 -23.38
CA GLY A 519 17.55 -5.26 -22.95
C GLY A 519 18.25 -6.03 -24.07
N ALA A 520 19.38 -6.66 -23.73
CA ALA A 520 20.23 -7.48 -24.59
C ALA A 520 20.70 -8.73 -23.84
N PHE A 521 19.76 -9.60 -23.49
CA PHE A 521 19.92 -10.64 -22.47
C PHE A 521 20.95 -11.74 -22.82
N LEU A 522 21.27 -11.94 -24.10
CA LEU A 522 22.32 -12.88 -24.51
C LEU A 522 23.73 -12.26 -24.55
N SER A 523 23.84 -10.95 -24.30
CA SER A 523 25.13 -10.25 -24.34
C SER A 523 26.13 -10.83 -23.32
N ALA A 524 27.36 -11.01 -23.76
CA ALA A 524 28.47 -11.34 -22.88
C ALA A 524 28.94 -10.12 -22.08
N THR A 525 29.32 -10.35 -20.83
CA THR A 525 29.95 -9.36 -19.95
C THR A 525 31.27 -9.89 -19.40
N ALA A 526 31.96 -9.11 -18.56
CA ALA A 526 33.10 -9.60 -17.80
C ALA A 526 32.73 -10.76 -16.84
N ALA A 527 31.44 -10.90 -16.49
CA ALA A 527 30.94 -11.99 -15.66
C ALA A 527 30.71 -13.30 -16.44
N GLY A 528 30.75 -13.26 -17.78
CA GLY A 528 30.69 -14.44 -18.65
C GLY A 528 29.68 -14.34 -19.80
N SER A 529 29.52 -15.43 -20.55
CA SER A 529 28.56 -15.54 -21.66
C SER A 529 27.12 -15.53 -21.15
N HIS A 530 26.22 -14.87 -21.87
CA HIS A 530 24.79 -14.78 -21.54
C HIS A 530 24.50 -14.29 -20.10
N ALA A 531 25.42 -13.51 -19.52
CA ALA A 531 25.13 -12.77 -18.31
C ALA A 531 24.04 -11.70 -18.57
N GLY A 532 24.00 -11.21 -19.81
CA GLY A 532 23.06 -10.19 -20.25
C GLY A 532 23.53 -8.78 -19.94
N ARG A 533 22.94 -7.82 -20.66
CA ARG A 533 23.12 -6.39 -20.45
C ARG A 533 21.79 -5.68 -20.66
N SER A 534 21.60 -4.58 -19.96
CA SER A 534 20.62 -3.56 -20.30
C SER A 534 21.32 -2.23 -20.50
N TYR A 535 20.76 -1.36 -21.31
CA TYR A 535 21.34 -0.05 -21.59
C TYR A 535 20.29 1.02 -21.34
N VAL A 536 20.64 1.99 -20.51
CA VAL A 536 19.85 3.20 -20.31
C VAL A 536 20.38 4.23 -21.28
N VAL A 537 19.49 4.75 -22.12
CA VAL A 537 19.81 5.70 -23.18
C VAL A 537 19.05 6.98 -22.87
N PHE A 538 19.78 8.07 -22.67
CA PHE A 538 19.16 9.34 -22.30
C PHE A 538 18.42 9.99 -23.46
N GLY A 539 17.31 10.65 -23.13
CA GLY A 539 16.53 11.49 -24.03
C GLY A 539 17.38 12.56 -24.70
N ARG A 540 17.00 12.95 -25.92
CA ARG A 540 17.71 13.98 -26.71
C ARG A 540 16.88 14.49 -27.89
N THR A 541 17.16 15.73 -28.26
CA THR A 541 16.56 16.41 -29.43
C THR A 541 17.15 15.99 -30.79
N GLY A 542 18.27 15.26 -30.82
CA GLY A 542 18.98 14.91 -32.04
C GLY A 542 18.59 13.56 -32.64
N SER A 543 18.59 13.44 -33.98
CA SER A 543 18.24 12.19 -34.70
C SER A 543 19.42 11.31 -35.10
N MET A 544 20.63 11.60 -34.62
CA MET A 544 21.83 10.81 -34.94
C MET A 544 21.72 9.39 -34.38
N ALA A 545 22.16 8.37 -35.11
CA ALA A 545 22.23 7.00 -34.58
C ALA A 545 23.02 6.93 -33.26
N ILE A 546 22.60 6.03 -32.38
CA ILE A 546 23.31 5.68 -31.14
C ILE A 546 23.95 4.32 -31.33
N ASP A 547 25.20 4.19 -30.89
CA ASP A 547 25.83 2.89 -30.73
C ASP A 547 25.90 2.55 -29.24
N LEU A 548 25.35 1.40 -28.84
CA LEU A 548 25.36 0.97 -27.43
C LEU A 548 26.77 0.76 -26.87
N ALA A 549 27.76 0.58 -27.74
CA ALA A 549 29.18 0.60 -27.36
C ALA A 549 29.60 1.96 -26.77
N ALA A 550 29.07 3.06 -27.29
CA ALA A 550 29.35 4.40 -26.78
C ALA A 550 28.59 4.67 -25.48
N VAL A 551 27.35 4.20 -25.37
CA VAL A 551 26.56 4.25 -24.12
C VAL A 551 27.26 3.48 -23.01
N ALA A 552 27.78 2.28 -23.30
CA ALA A 552 28.58 1.50 -22.36
C ALA A 552 29.91 2.17 -21.96
N ALA A 553 30.39 3.12 -22.77
CA ALA A 553 31.56 3.95 -22.46
C ALA A 553 31.18 5.27 -21.75
N GLY A 554 29.89 5.47 -21.42
CA GLY A 554 29.37 6.60 -20.67
C GLY A 554 28.95 7.81 -21.51
N SER A 555 28.65 7.61 -22.80
CA SER A 555 28.16 8.68 -23.69
C SER A 555 26.65 8.60 -23.88
N GLY A 556 25.90 9.57 -23.35
CA GLY A 556 24.45 9.68 -23.55
C GLY A 556 23.62 8.60 -22.85
N GLY A 557 24.13 8.10 -21.71
CA GLY A 557 23.50 7.04 -20.93
C GLY A 557 24.53 6.15 -20.24
N PHE A 558 24.09 4.99 -19.75
CA PHE A 558 24.96 4.01 -19.08
C PHE A 558 24.52 2.57 -19.37
N VAL A 559 25.43 1.62 -19.10
CA VAL A 559 25.16 0.17 -19.23
C VAL A 559 24.97 -0.46 -17.86
N ILE A 560 24.04 -1.42 -17.80
CA ILE A 560 23.80 -2.30 -16.66
C ILE A 560 24.32 -3.68 -17.03
N ASN A 561 25.35 -4.17 -16.34
CA ASN A 561 25.97 -5.46 -16.63
C ASN A 561 25.43 -6.57 -15.73
N GLY A 562 25.10 -7.71 -16.34
CA GLY A 562 24.80 -8.95 -15.64
C GLY A 562 25.86 -9.31 -14.61
N LYS A 563 25.39 -9.71 -13.42
CA LYS A 563 26.14 -10.20 -12.27
C LYS A 563 26.84 -11.53 -12.54
N SER A 564 26.26 -12.46 -13.31
CA SER A 564 26.80 -13.82 -13.46
C SER A 564 26.46 -14.46 -14.82
N ALA A 565 27.34 -15.33 -15.33
CA ALA A 565 27.13 -16.05 -16.58
C ALA A 565 25.80 -16.82 -16.58
N GLY A 566 25.07 -16.76 -17.69
CA GLY A 566 23.84 -17.53 -17.91
C GLY A 566 22.58 -17.01 -17.21
N GLU A 567 22.64 -15.92 -16.44
CA GLU A 567 21.43 -15.42 -15.76
C GLU A 567 20.45 -14.68 -16.69
N GLY A 568 20.93 -14.22 -17.85
CA GLY A 568 20.14 -13.54 -18.87
C GLY A 568 19.47 -12.24 -18.39
N SER A 569 20.21 -11.38 -17.69
CA SER A 569 19.71 -10.06 -17.29
C SER A 569 19.32 -9.20 -18.51
N GLY A 570 18.22 -8.45 -18.41
CA GLY A 570 17.67 -7.69 -19.54
C GLY A 570 16.72 -8.52 -20.42
N ARG A 571 16.32 -9.70 -19.95
CA ARG A 571 15.27 -10.52 -20.59
C ARG A 571 13.91 -9.83 -20.50
N SER A 572 13.69 -9.04 -19.45
CA SER A 572 12.57 -8.11 -19.29
C SER A 572 13.12 -6.83 -18.65
N VAL A 573 12.61 -5.67 -19.09
CA VAL A 573 13.00 -4.36 -18.58
C VAL A 573 11.74 -3.49 -18.51
N ALA A 574 11.68 -2.61 -17.52
CA ALA A 574 10.63 -1.60 -17.39
C ALA A 574 11.11 -0.41 -16.54
N ALA A 575 10.45 0.73 -16.66
CA ALA A 575 10.44 1.72 -15.59
C ALA A 575 9.76 1.11 -14.35
N ALA A 576 10.35 1.35 -13.19
CA ALA A 576 9.76 0.99 -11.90
C ALA A 576 8.94 2.14 -11.30
N GLY A 577 9.12 3.37 -11.80
CA GLY A 577 8.65 4.60 -11.15
C GLY A 577 9.68 5.08 -10.12
N ASP A 578 9.34 6.08 -9.31
CA ASP A 578 10.18 6.53 -8.20
C ASP A 578 9.94 5.61 -6.99
N VAL A 579 10.68 4.51 -6.90
CA VAL A 579 10.43 3.49 -5.87
C VAL A 579 11.06 3.87 -4.53
N ASN A 580 11.95 4.86 -4.51
CA ASN A 580 12.72 5.25 -3.33
C ASN A 580 12.39 6.66 -2.82
N GLY A 581 11.57 7.43 -3.54
CA GLY A 581 11.10 8.76 -3.18
C GLY A 581 12.14 9.86 -3.40
N ASP A 582 13.11 9.66 -4.29
CA ASP A 582 14.16 10.66 -4.57
C ASP A 582 13.83 11.62 -5.72
N GLY A 583 12.69 11.40 -6.38
CA GLY A 583 12.16 12.23 -7.47
C GLY A 583 12.70 11.87 -8.85
N LEU A 584 13.55 10.83 -8.98
CA LEU A 584 14.01 10.30 -10.26
C LEU A 584 13.28 9.00 -10.60
N ALA A 585 13.16 8.71 -11.90
CA ALA A 585 12.62 7.43 -12.33
C ALA A 585 13.62 6.30 -12.10
N ASP A 586 13.17 5.23 -11.44
CA ASP A 586 13.94 4.01 -11.22
C ASP A 586 13.60 2.93 -12.26
N LEU A 587 14.44 1.90 -12.30
CA LEU A 587 14.40 0.86 -13.33
C LEU A 587 14.31 -0.52 -12.69
N ILE A 588 13.56 -1.42 -13.32
CA ILE A 588 13.55 -2.84 -12.98
C ILE A 588 14.02 -3.70 -14.15
N VAL A 589 14.94 -4.62 -13.86
CA VAL A 589 15.55 -5.53 -14.84
C VAL A 589 15.42 -6.98 -14.38
N GLY A 590 14.76 -7.81 -15.18
CA GLY A 590 14.61 -9.25 -14.92
C GLY A 590 15.79 -10.10 -15.41
N ALA A 591 16.16 -11.09 -14.60
CA ALA A 591 17.16 -12.12 -14.87
C ALA A 591 16.60 -13.51 -14.46
N PRO A 592 15.64 -14.05 -15.23
CA PRO A 592 14.87 -15.24 -14.85
C PRO A 592 15.70 -16.51 -14.67
N TRP A 593 16.89 -16.58 -15.25
CA TRP A 593 17.77 -17.74 -15.12
C TRP A 593 18.84 -17.56 -14.04
N SER A 594 18.78 -16.50 -13.24
CA SER A 594 19.71 -16.30 -12.12
C SER A 594 19.52 -17.38 -11.06
N GLY A 595 20.63 -17.98 -10.62
CA GLY A 595 20.67 -18.76 -9.39
C GLY A 595 20.58 -17.83 -8.18
N ALA A 596 19.53 -17.99 -7.38
CA ALA A 596 19.37 -17.29 -6.11
C ALA A 596 19.73 -18.22 -4.93
N ALA A 597 19.66 -17.71 -3.70
CA ALA A 597 19.80 -18.55 -2.51
C ALA A 597 18.77 -19.70 -2.48
N ALA A 598 17.63 -19.52 -3.15
CA ALA A 598 16.56 -20.49 -3.33
C ALA A 598 16.84 -21.62 -4.35
N GLY A 599 17.95 -21.56 -5.10
CA GLY A 599 18.36 -22.60 -6.06
C GLY A 599 18.48 -22.13 -7.51
N ASP A 600 18.78 -23.08 -8.40
CA ASP A 600 19.00 -22.84 -9.83
C ASP A 600 17.72 -22.32 -10.50
N GLU A 601 17.86 -21.30 -11.34
CA GLU A 601 16.75 -20.68 -12.09
C GLU A 601 15.55 -20.27 -11.22
N ALA A 602 15.77 -19.99 -9.93
CA ALA A 602 14.76 -19.31 -9.11
C ALA A 602 14.42 -17.93 -9.70
N GLY A 603 15.38 -17.35 -10.41
CA GLY A 603 15.27 -16.04 -11.02
C GLY A 603 15.56 -14.92 -10.02
N ARG A 604 15.76 -13.73 -10.57
CA ARG A 604 15.96 -12.51 -9.81
C ARG A 604 15.49 -11.33 -10.64
N SER A 605 15.01 -10.30 -9.97
CA SER A 605 14.86 -8.95 -10.55
C SER A 605 15.77 -7.99 -9.81
N TYR A 606 16.26 -6.97 -10.50
CA TYR A 606 17.10 -5.94 -9.91
C TYR A 606 16.42 -4.60 -10.09
N VAL A 607 16.35 -3.83 -9.02
CA VAL A 607 15.91 -2.44 -9.03
C VAL A 607 17.14 -1.57 -9.02
N ILE A 608 17.24 -0.64 -9.97
CA ILE A 608 18.36 0.28 -10.15
C ILE A 608 17.82 1.69 -9.97
N PHE A 609 18.40 2.44 -9.04
CA PHE A 609 17.96 3.80 -8.77
C PHE A 609 18.42 4.78 -9.85
N GLY A 610 17.55 5.73 -10.16
CA GLY A 610 17.83 6.81 -11.10
C GLY A 610 19.04 7.64 -10.70
N HIS A 611 19.82 8.07 -11.69
CA HIS A 611 20.95 8.97 -11.46
C HIS A 611 21.41 9.69 -12.73
N SER A 612 21.99 10.88 -12.55
CA SER A 612 22.52 11.71 -13.63
C SER A 612 23.91 11.32 -14.15
N ASN A 613 24.63 10.43 -13.46
CA ASN A 613 25.95 10.00 -13.91
C ASN A 613 25.84 8.94 -15.03
N THR A 614 26.90 8.79 -15.83
CA THR A 614 26.95 7.82 -16.95
C THR A 614 27.82 6.60 -16.64
N THR A 615 28.12 6.35 -15.37
CA THR A 615 28.96 5.22 -14.99
C THR A 615 28.21 3.90 -15.12
N ALA A 616 28.93 2.85 -15.56
CA ALA A 616 28.34 1.53 -15.68
C ALA A 616 27.89 1.00 -14.32
N VAL A 617 26.71 0.37 -14.30
CA VAL A 617 26.15 -0.28 -13.12
C VAL A 617 26.38 -1.79 -13.23
N ASP A 618 27.01 -2.38 -12.21
CA ASP A 618 27.16 -3.83 -12.13
C ASP A 618 26.12 -4.41 -11.18
N LEU A 619 25.32 -5.38 -11.66
CA LEU A 619 24.25 -5.98 -10.84
C LEU A 619 24.77 -6.75 -9.61
N SER A 620 26.06 -7.07 -9.57
CA SER A 620 26.72 -7.57 -8.36
C SER A 620 26.78 -6.53 -7.24
N ALA A 621 26.94 -5.24 -7.57
CA ALA A 621 26.93 -4.14 -6.62
C ALA A 621 25.50 -3.83 -6.17
N VAL A 622 24.54 -3.83 -7.10
CA VAL A 622 23.10 -3.66 -6.80
C VAL A 622 22.60 -4.75 -5.86
N ALA A 623 23.00 -6.01 -6.08
CA ALA A 623 22.68 -7.11 -5.17
C ALA A 623 23.24 -6.93 -3.74
N ASN A 624 24.27 -6.11 -3.58
CA ASN A 624 24.87 -5.75 -2.29
C ASN A 624 24.36 -4.40 -1.75
N GLY A 625 23.31 -3.83 -2.35
CA GLY A 625 22.63 -2.63 -1.89
C GLY A 625 23.26 -1.30 -2.34
N SER A 626 24.06 -1.31 -3.41
CA SER A 626 24.66 -0.09 -3.98
C SER A 626 23.86 0.38 -5.20
N GLY A 627 23.25 1.56 -5.11
CA GLY A 627 22.50 2.18 -6.22
C GLY A 627 21.22 1.44 -6.58
N GLY A 628 20.63 0.71 -5.63
CA GLY A 628 19.44 -0.11 -5.83
C GLY A 628 19.47 -1.38 -4.98
N PHE A 629 18.64 -2.37 -5.33
CA PHE A 629 18.54 -3.64 -4.60
C PHE A 629 18.14 -4.82 -5.49
N ALA A 630 18.39 -6.04 -5.01
CA ALA A 630 17.94 -7.27 -5.66
C ALA A 630 16.64 -7.81 -5.04
N ILE A 631 15.81 -8.44 -5.87
CA ILE A 631 14.61 -9.20 -5.49
C ILE A 631 14.84 -10.66 -5.91
N ASN A 632 15.15 -11.53 -4.94
CA ASN A 632 15.50 -12.93 -5.17
C ASN A 632 14.25 -13.81 -5.31
N GLY A 633 14.26 -14.69 -6.31
CA GLY A 633 13.19 -15.66 -6.53
C GLY A 633 12.93 -16.59 -5.34
N GLN A 634 11.69 -17.05 -5.23
CA GLN A 634 11.21 -17.84 -4.09
C GLN A 634 11.74 -19.29 -4.10
N SER A 635 11.68 -19.98 -5.24
CA SER A 635 12.02 -21.40 -5.36
C SER A 635 12.74 -21.70 -6.68
N ALA A 636 13.57 -22.75 -6.71
CA ALA A 636 14.25 -23.20 -7.92
C ALA A 636 13.26 -23.49 -9.07
N GLY A 637 13.60 -23.03 -10.29
CA GLY A 637 12.78 -23.22 -11.49
C GLY A 637 11.57 -22.29 -11.62
N ASP A 638 11.27 -21.44 -10.64
CA ASP A 638 10.18 -20.45 -10.71
C ASP A 638 10.40 -19.43 -11.84
N GLN A 639 11.68 -19.15 -12.17
CA GLN A 639 12.14 -18.17 -13.14
C GLN A 639 11.50 -16.77 -12.97
N SER A 640 11.47 -16.29 -11.71
CA SER A 640 11.00 -14.95 -11.39
C SER A 640 11.80 -13.87 -12.13
N GLY A 641 11.11 -12.80 -12.56
CA GLY A 641 11.68 -11.78 -13.44
C GLY A 641 11.52 -12.12 -14.93
N TRP A 642 10.70 -13.12 -15.26
CA TRP A 642 10.34 -13.43 -16.65
C TRP A 642 9.63 -12.24 -17.33
N SER A 643 8.77 -11.57 -16.58
CA SER A 643 8.14 -10.30 -16.89
C SER A 643 8.24 -9.39 -15.65
N VAL A 644 8.44 -8.09 -15.86
CA VAL A 644 8.52 -7.06 -14.81
C VAL A 644 7.81 -5.81 -15.30
N ALA A 645 7.19 -5.07 -14.39
CA ALA A 645 6.62 -3.76 -14.66
C ALA A 645 6.60 -2.93 -13.36
N GLY A 646 6.62 -1.60 -13.48
CA GLY A 646 6.10 -0.73 -12.42
C GLY A 646 4.59 -0.95 -12.26
N ALA A 647 4.11 -0.79 -11.04
CA ALA A 647 2.72 -0.98 -10.66
C ALA A 647 2.00 0.33 -10.26
N GLY A 648 2.74 1.45 -10.22
CA GLY A 648 2.24 2.69 -9.60
C GLY A 648 2.25 2.56 -8.07
N ASP A 649 1.69 3.54 -7.38
CA ASP A 649 1.51 3.48 -5.92
C ASP A 649 0.21 2.72 -5.61
N LEU A 650 0.31 1.42 -5.28
CA LEU A 650 -0.87 0.56 -5.05
C LEU A 650 -1.37 0.65 -3.60
N ASN A 651 -0.49 0.98 -2.66
CA ASN A 651 -0.79 1.01 -1.23
C ASN A 651 -0.98 2.43 -0.67
N GLY A 652 -0.86 3.44 -1.54
CA GLY A 652 -1.01 4.86 -1.21
C GLY A 652 0.12 5.41 -0.36
N ASP A 653 1.32 4.81 -0.41
CA ASP A 653 2.45 5.23 0.42
C ASP A 653 3.30 6.37 -0.17
N GLY A 654 2.97 6.79 -1.39
CA GLY A 654 3.66 7.82 -2.16
C GLY A 654 4.90 7.32 -2.90
N LEU A 655 5.25 6.03 -2.78
CA LEU A 655 6.32 5.39 -3.53
C LEU A 655 5.75 4.52 -4.64
N ALA A 656 6.47 4.41 -5.74
CA ALA A 656 6.08 3.49 -6.80
C ALA A 656 6.35 2.03 -6.39
N ASP A 657 5.38 1.16 -6.66
CA ASP A 657 5.46 -0.28 -6.47
C ASP A 657 5.81 -1.00 -7.77
N MET A 658 6.10 -2.29 -7.66
CA MET A 658 6.50 -3.12 -8.79
C MET A 658 5.76 -4.45 -8.81
N ILE A 659 5.59 -5.02 -10.00
CA ILE A 659 5.08 -6.37 -10.19
C ILE A 659 6.07 -7.24 -10.97
N ILE A 660 6.26 -8.47 -10.49
CA ILE A 660 7.22 -9.45 -11.03
C ILE A 660 6.50 -10.76 -11.32
N GLY A 661 6.60 -11.24 -12.57
CA GLY A 661 6.05 -12.51 -13.00
C GLY A 661 7.02 -13.69 -12.85
N ALA A 662 6.49 -14.83 -12.40
CA ALA A 662 7.17 -16.13 -12.26
C ALA A 662 6.26 -17.26 -12.80
N PRO A 663 6.15 -17.41 -14.14
CA PRO A 663 5.11 -18.23 -14.74
C PRO A 663 5.27 -19.73 -14.56
N TRP A 664 6.42 -20.21 -14.07
CA TRP A 664 6.62 -21.63 -13.75
C TRP A 664 6.54 -21.95 -12.27
N SER A 665 6.20 -20.97 -11.43
CA SER A 665 5.93 -21.26 -10.03
C SER A 665 4.83 -22.30 -9.87
N ASP A 666 5.02 -23.13 -8.84
CA ASP A 666 4.14 -24.22 -8.44
C ASP A 666 3.39 -23.86 -7.13
N PRO A 667 2.43 -22.90 -7.15
CA PRO A 667 1.56 -22.65 -6.00
C PRO A 667 0.72 -23.88 -5.64
N ALA A 668 0.07 -23.83 -4.48
CA ALA A 668 -0.83 -24.89 -4.00
C ALA A 668 -1.99 -25.21 -4.98
N THR A 669 -2.33 -24.27 -5.87
CA THR A 669 -3.35 -24.43 -6.92
C THR A 669 -2.92 -25.33 -8.08
N GLY A 670 -1.62 -25.60 -8.25
CA GLY A 670 -1.12 -26.59 -9.20
C GLY A 670 0.25 -26.26 -9.80
N ASN A 671 0.90 -27.29 -10.35
CA ASN A 671 2.19 -27.14 -11.01
C ASN A 671 2.11 -26.19 -12.21
N GLN A 672 3.04 -25.24 -12.31
CA GLN A 672 3.13 -24.23 -13.35
C GLN A 672 1.82 -23.45 -13.54
N ALA A 673 1.02 -23.32 -12.47
CA ALA A 673 -0.05 -22.33 -12.46
C ALA A 673 0.52 -20.91 -12.58
N GLY A 674 1.78 -20.74 -12.17
CA GLY A 674 2.48 -19.47 -12.16
C GLY A 674 2.14 -18.64 -10.92
N ARG A 675 3.01 -17.67 -10.64
CA ARG A 675 2.80 -16.63 -9.64
C ARG A 675 3.17 -15.28 -10.23
N SER A 676 2.58 -14.23 -9.69
CA SER A 676 3.14 -12.88 -9.75
C SER A 676 3.35 -12.36 -8.33
N TYR A 677 4.24 -11.40 -8.16
CA TYR A 677 4.53 -10.80 -6.86
C TYR A 677 4.45 -9.30 -7.01
N VAL A 678 3.66 -8.66 -6.15
CA VAL A 678 3.72 -7.21 -5.95
C VAL A 678 4.76 -6.97 -4.87
N VAL A 679 5.68 -6.04 -5.13
CA VAL A 679 6.73 -5.64 -4.20
C VAL A 679 6.61 -4.15 -4.02
N PHE A 680 6.42 -3.72 -2.77
CA PHE A 680 6.22 -2.31 -2.46
C PHE A 680 7.51 -1.50 -2.56
N GLY A 681 7.34 -0.22 -2.92
CA GLY A 681 8.39 0.79 -2.91
C GLY A 681 9.05 0.94 -1.54
N ARG A 682 10.32 1.36 -1.52
CA ARG A 682 11.07 1.63 -0.28
C ARG A 682 12.36 2.40 -0.53
N THR A 683 12.78 3.12 0.51
CA THR A 683 14.08 3.82 0.56
C THR A 683 15.28 2.88 0.85
N GLY A 684 15.04 1.70 1.43
CA GLY A 684 16.08 0.77 1.84
C GLY A 684 16.66 -0.05 0.68
N THR A 685 17.96 -0.34 0.71
CA THR A 685 18.67 -1.06 -0.36
C THR A 685 18.98 -2.54 -0.07
N ALA A 686 18.55 -3.07 1.09
CA ALA A 686 18.78 -4.47 1.45
C ALA A 686 18.03 -5.42 0.48
N ALA A 687 18.62 -6.53 0.04
CA ALA A 687 17.92 -7.44 -0.86
C ALA A 687 16.59 -7.97 -0.28
N ILE A 688 15.60 -8.22 -1.15
CA ILE A 688 14.30 -8.83 -0.83
C ILE A 688 14.32 -10.28 -1.28
N ASP A 689 13.71 -11.16 -0.50
CA ASP A 689 13.40 -12.53 -0.93
C ASP A 689 11.89 -12.65 -1.17
N LEU A 690 11.48 -13.16 -2.34
CA LEU A 690 10.06 -13.33 -2.67
C LEU A 690 9.33 -14.32 -1.75
N SER A 691 10.06 -15.15 -0.99
CA SER A 691 9.47 -15.96 0.08
C SER A 691 8.92 -15.12 1.23
N VAL A 692 9.52 -13.97 1.52
CA VAL A 692 9.06 -13.01 2.53
C VAL A 692 7.85 -12.24 2.01
N VAL A 693 7.91 -11.80 0.75
CA VAL A 693 6.79 -11.14 0.04
C VAL A 693 5.58 -12.08 -0.05
N ALA A 694 5.79 -13.36 -0.35
CA ALA A 694 4.73 -14.37 -0.36
C ALA A 694 4.10 -14.62 1.03
N GLY A 695 4.79 -14.21 2.11
CA GLY A 695 4.27 -14.22 3.47
C GLY A 695 3.62 -12.90 3.90
N GLY A 696 3.44 -11.93 2.99
CA GLY A 696 2.72 -10.68 3.23
C GLY A 696 3.60 -9.50 3.70
N SER A 697 4.93 -9.63 3.66
CA SER A 697 5.81 -8.54 4.11
C SER A 697 6.49 -7.83 2.94
N GLY A 698 6.30 -6.50 2.87
CA GLY A 698 6.85 -5.66 1.80
C GLY A 698 6.18 -5.89 0.43
N GLY A 699 4.95 -6.40 0.43
CA GLY A 699 4.18 -6.75 -0.76
C GLY A 699 3.42 -8.07 -0.56
N PHE A 700 2.92 -8.65 -1.64
CA PHE A 700 2.14 -9.88 -1.60
C PHE A 700 2.32 -10.74 -2.86
N ALA A 701 2.04 -12.03 -2.74
CA ALA A 701 2.01 -12.95 -3.87
C ALA A 701 0.61 -13.09 -4.47
N ILE A 702 0.56 -13.35 -5.78
CA ILE A 702 -0.64 -13.60 -6.56
C ILE A 702 -0.52 -14.98 -7.19
N ASN A 703 -1.34 -15.92 -6.75
CA ASN A 703 -1.29 -17.32 -7.18
C ASN A 703 -2.14 -17.57 -8.42
N GLY A 704 -1.54 -18.28 -9.39
CA GLY A 704 -2.23 -18.76 -10.58
C GLY A 704 -3.45 -19.60 -10.28
N GLN A 705 -4.46 -19.54 -11.15
CA GLN A 705 -5.75 -20.19 -10.90
C GLN A 705 -5.66 -21.73 -10.97
N SER A 706 -5.02 -22.28 -12.00
CA SER A 706 -4.93 -23.73 -12.23
C SER A 706 -3.56 -24.14 -12.77
N GLY A 707 -3.16 -25.39 -12.54
CA GLY A 707 -1.88 -25.91 -13.04
C GLY A 707 -1.77 -25.83 -14.57
N GLY A 708 -0.62 -25.35 -15.06
CA GLY A 708 -0.34 -25.17 -16.49
C GLY A 708 -0.77 -23.82 -17.08
N ASP A 709 -1.50 -22.98 -16.33
CA ASP A 709 -2.00 -21.68 -16.81
C ASP A 709 -0.85 -20.70 -17.14
N GLN A 710 0.30 -20.85 -16.47
CA GLN A 710 1.48 -19.98 -16.60
C GLN A 710 1.16 -18.49 -16.40
N SER A 711 0.38 -18.17 -15.36
CA SER A 711 0.10 -16.79 -14.97
C SER A 711 1.39 -16.03 -14.62
N GLY A 712 1.46 -14.73 -14.91
CA GLY A 712 2.69 -13.95 -14.77
C GLY A 712 3.64 -14.07 -15.97
N ASN A 713 3.18 -14.66 -17.08
CA ASN A 713 3.94 -14.63 -18.34
C ASN A 713 4.10 -13.20 -18.86
N SER A 714 3.07 -12.38 -18.65
CA SER A 714 3.04 -10.95 -18.88
C SER A 714 2.35 -10.30 -17.69
N VAL A 715 2.94 -9.22 -17.18
CA VAL A 715 2.38 -8.39 -16.11
C VAL A 715 2.44 -6.94 -16.56
N ALA A 716 1.49 -6.12 -16.13
CA ALA A 716 1.47 -4.69 -16.38
C ALA A 716 0.68 -3.97 -15.27
N ALA A 717 1.01 -2.69 -15.05
CA ALA A 717 0.04 -1.77 -14.44
C ALA A 717 -1.21 -1.70 -15.33
N GLY A 718 -2.37 -1.58 -14.69
CA GLY A 718 -3.67 -1.42 -15.32
C GLY A 718 -4.06 0.05 -15.53
N GLY A 719 -3.43 0.98 -14.80
CA GLY A 719 -3.99 2.32 -14.59
C GLY A 719 -5.23 2.24 -13.71
N ASP A 720 -6.05 3.28 -13.68
CA ASP A 720 -7.33 3.29 -12.96
C ASP A 720 -8.47 2.84 -13.90
N ILE A 721 -8.72 1.53 -13.98
CA ILE A 721 -9.66 0.91 -14.92
C ILE A 721 -11.11 1.11 -14.43
N ASN A 722 -11.30 1.23 -13.12
CA ASN A 722 -12.62 1.32 -12.51
C ASN A 722 -13.01 2.75 -12.10
N GLY A 723 -12.09 3.72 -12.14
CA GLY A 723 -12.31 5.12 -11.81
C GLY A 723 -12.32 5.42 -10.31
N ASP A 724 -11.70 4.59 -9.48
CA ASP A 724 -11.66 4.77 -8.02
C ASP A 724 -10.42 5.54 -7.52
N GLY A 725 -9.55 5.96 -8.44
CA GLY A 725 -8.34 6.72 -8.16
C GLY A 725 -7.15 5.87 -7.74
N LEU A 726 -7.28 4.55 -7.64
CA LEU A 726 -6.19 3.63 -7.35
C LEU A 726 -5.67 2.98 -8.62
N ALA A 727 -4.39 2.62 -8.61
CA ALA A 727 -3.82 1.85 -9.70
C ALA A 727 -4.29 0.39 -9.63
N ASP A 728 -4.62 -0.17 -10.80
CA ASP A 728 -4.98 -1.56 -10.98
C ASP A 728 -3.81 -2.37 -11.56
N LEU A 729 -3.97 -3.69 -11.64
CA LEU A 729 -2.99 -4.61 -12.21
C LEU A 729 -3.60 -5.52 -13.25
N VAL A 730 -2.80 -5.91 -14.25
CA VAL A 730 -3.18 -6.89 -15.26
C VAL A 730 -2.16 -8.01 -15.36
N ILE A 731 -2.64 -9.25 -15.29
CA ILE A 731 -1.82 -10.46 -15.36
C ILE A 731 -2.31 -11.36 -16.48
N GLY A 732 -1.40 -11.69 -17.40
CA GLY A 732 -1.63 -12.64 -18.49
C GLY A 732 -1.34 -14.09 -18.10
N ALA A 733 -2.25 -14.98 -18.45
CA ALA A 733 -2.14 -16.44 -18.30
C ALA A 733 -2.51 -17.12 -19.64
N HIS A 734 -1.59 -17.00 -20.59
CA HIS A 734 -1.84 -17.37 -21.99
C HIS A 734 -2.18 -18.84 -22.25
N TRP A 735 -1.90 -19.75 -21.31
CA TRP A 735 -2.27 -21.16 -21.45
C TRP A 735 -3.44 -21.59 -20.58
N ALA A 736 -4.10 -20.66 -19.90
CA ALA A 736 -5.29 -20.98 -19.16
C ALA A 736 -6.40 -21.53 -20.06
N ASP A 737 -7.23 -22.41 -19.48
CA ASP A 737 -8.35 -23.07 -20.14
C ASP A 737 -9.69 -22.42 -19.72
N PRO A 738 -10.13 -21.32 -20.35
CA PRO A 738 -11.48 -20.80 -20.17
C PRO A 738 -12.54 -21.66 -20.87
N ALA A 739 -13.81 -21.30 -20.66
CA ALA A 739 -14.93 -21.92 -21.39
C ALA A 739 -14.79 -21.82 -22.92
N GLY A 740 -13.99 -20.87 -23.43
CA GLY A 740 -13.65 -20.69 -24.85
C GLY A 740 -12.77 -21.79 -25.47
N GLY A 741 -12.28 -22.74 -24.66
CA GLY A 741 -11.53 -23.92 -25.11
C GLY A 741 -10.12 -23.99 -24.52
N ASN A 742 -9.47 -25.15 -24.70
CA ASN A 742 -8.14 -25.39 -24.17
C ASN A 742 -7.12 -24.39 -24.75
N PHE A 743 -6.23 -23.85 -23.93
CA PHE A 743 -5.17 -22.92 -24.32
C PHE A 743 -5.70 -21.66 -25.01
N ALA A 744 -6.98 -21.30 -24.80
CA ALA A 744 -7.52 -20.04 -25.28
C ALA A 744 -6.92 -18.85 -24.51
N GLY A 745 -6.41 -19.08 -23.31
CA GLY A 745 -5.77 -18.10 -22.45
C GLY A 745 -6.76 -17.26 -21.65
N ARG A 746 -6.25 -16.62 -20.60
CA ARG A 746 -6.98 -15.66 -19.76
C ARG A 746 -6.10 -14.47 -19.44
N SER A 747 -6.72 -13.36 -19.12
CA SER A 747 -6.08 -12.25 -18.40
C SER A 747 -6.91 -11.89 -17.19
N TYR A 748 -6.25 -11.45 -16.12
CA TYR A 748 -6.89 -11.10 -14.86
C TYR A 748 -6.63 -9.63 -14.60
N VAL A 749 -7.69 -8.89 -14.38
CA VAL A 749 -7.65 -7.52 -13.90
C VAL A 749 -7.89 -7.57 -12.40
N ILE A 750 -6.93 -7.07 -11.65
CA ILE A 750 -6.98 -6.99 -10.21
C ILE A 750 -7.14 -5.51 -9.89
N LEU A 751 -8.21 -5.17 -9.19
CA LEU A 751 -8.50 -3.79 -8.85
C LEU A 751 -7.69 -3.39 -7.62
N GLY A 752 -7.13 -2.19 -7.64
CA GLY A 752 -6.52 -1.54 -6.49
C GLY A 752 -7.49 -1.48 -5.31
N SER A 753 -6.95 -1.46 -4.11
CA SER A 753 -7.75 -1.44 -2.88
C SER A 753 -6.91 -0.85 -1.76
N THR A 754 -7.53 -0.23 -0.77
CA THR A 754 -6.86 0.20 0.46
C THR A 754 -6.95 -0.85 1.58
N ALA A 755 -7.76 -1.90 1.35
CA ALA A 755 -7.99 -2.98 2.30
C ALA A 755 -7.35 -4.32 1.88
N GLY A 756 -7.16 -5.20 2.86
CA GLY A 756 -6.62 -6.54 2.65
C GLY A 756 -5.15 -6.50 2.23
N VAL A 757 -4.76 -7.33 1.26
CA VAL A 757 -3.36 -7.52 0.85
C VAL A 757 -2.66 -6.29 0.28
N PHE A 758 -3.45 -5.28 -0.09
CA PHE A 758 -2.97 -3.99 -0.58
C PHE A 758 -2.69 -3.00 0.57
N GLY A 759 -2.96 -3.40 1.81
CA GLY A 759 -3.31 -2.55 2.95
C GLY A 759 -2.57 -1.21 3.04
N GLU A 760 -3.35 -0.14 3.28
CA GLU A 760 -2.96 1.27 3.47
C GLU A 760 -1.61 1.47 4.17
N THR A 761 -0.66 2.23 3.57
CA THR A 761 0.53 2.72 4.30
C THR A 761 1.16 4.04 3.90
N ALA A 762 0.43 5.08 3.51
CA ALA A 762 0.82 6.42 3.99
C ALA A 762 -0.29 7.46 3.94
N VAL A 763 -1.46 7.15 3.38
CA VAL A 763 -2.56 8.11 3.38
C VAL A 763 -3.11 8.25 4.80
N ASP A 764 -2.71 9.32 5.50
CA ASP A 764 -3.19 9.68 6.83
C ASP A 764 -4.70 9.94 6.83
N GLN A 765 -5.24 10.44 5.71
CA GLN A 765 -6.66 10.71 5.50
C GLN A 765 -7.05 10.50 4.04
N MET A 766 -8.00 9.60 3.77
CA MET A 766 -8.57 9.38 2.45
C MET A 766 -10.06 9.75 2.44
N GLY A 767 -10.48 10.56 1.47
CA GLY A 767 -11.88 10.87 1.23
C GLY A 767 -12.59 9.73 0.49
N GLY A 768 -13.90 9.68 0.64
CA GLY A 768 -14.75 8.68 0.02
C GLY A 768 -15.19 9.07 -1.40
N ALA A 769 -16.33 8.54 -1.81
CA ALA A 769 -16.96 8.88 -3.10
C ALA A 769 -17.87 10.12 -3.04
N GLY A 770 -17.76 10.93 -1.98
CA GLY A 770 -18.56 12.12 -1.73
C GLY A 770 -17.71 13.38 -1.82
N ASN A 771 -18.30 14.56 -1.53
CA ASN A 771 -17.49 15.75 -1.32
C ASN A 771 -16.97 15.74 0.12
N ASP A 772 -15.67 15.57 0.30
CA ASP A 772 -15.04 15.41 1.60
C ASP A 772 -14.32 16.69 2.06
N TYR A 773 -14.22 16.86 3.39
CA TYR A 773 -13.42 17.91 4.01
C TYR A 773 -12.40 17.24 4.91
N LEU A 774 -11.16 17.20 4.46
CA LEU A 774 -10.06 16.49 5.10
C LEU A 774 -9.04 17.52 5.57
N MET A 775 -8.65 17.43 6.85
CA MET A 775 -7.88 18.50 7.50
C MET A 775 -6.62 17.92 8.11
N GLY A 776 -5.47 18.38 7.62
CA GLY A 776 -4.18 17.97 8.15
C GLY A 776 -3.89 18.54 9.54
N THR A 777 -2.90 17.96 10.20
CA THR A 777 -2.25 18.49 11.38
C THR A 777 -0.99 19.28 11.00
N PHE A 778 -0.17 19.63 11.99
CA PHE A 778 1.11 20.30 11.76
C PHE A 778 2.25 19.31 11.42
N GLY A 779 1.96 18.01 11.37
CA GLY A 779 2.88 16.97 10.88
C GLY A 779 2.99 16.95 9.36
N GLY A 780 3.99 16.24 8.83
CA GLY A 780 3.98 15.85 7.43
C GLY A 780 3.00 14.69 7.26
N GLU A 781 2.00 14.87 6.40
CA GLU A 781 0.89 13.93 6.21
C GLU A 781 0.52 13.83 4.73
N THR A 782 -0.01 12.68 4.34
CA THR A 782 -0.57 12.45 3.00
C THR A 782 -2.09 12.39 3.10
N ILE A 783 -2.76 13.35 2.45
CA ILE A 783 -4.22 13.44 2.44
C ILE A 783 -4.70 13.29 1.00
N VAL A 784 -5.59 12.33 0.76
CA VAL A 784 -6.15 12.04 -0.57
C VAL A 784 -7.63 12.36 -0.56
N GLY A 785 -8.10 13.17 -1.52
CA GLY A 785 -9.49 13.63 -1.57
C GLY A 785 -10.53 12.55 -1.85
N GLY A 786 -10.14 11.44 -2.49
CA GLY A 786 -11.10 10.46 -3.02
C GLY A 786 -11.79 10.99 -4.29
N ALA A 787 -13.04 10.58 -4.51
CA ALA A 787 -13.84 11.02 -5.64
C ALA A 787 -14.91 12.02 -5.18
N GLY A 788 -14.90 13.24 -5.74
CA GLY A 788 -15.82 14.28 -5.32
C GLY A 788 -15.28 15.67 -5.62
N ASN A 789 -15.89 16.71 -5.05
CA ASN A 789 -15.28 18.03 -4.94
C ASN A 789 -14.79 18.22 -3.51
N ASP A 790 -13.56 17.77 -3.28
CA ASP A 790 -13.00 17.68 -1.93
C ASP A 790 -12.27 18.95 -1.55
N ILE A 791 -12.24 19.23 -0.25
CA ILE A 791 -11.52 20.34 0.34
C ILE A 791 -10.48 19.76 1.29
N LEU A 792 -9.22 19.83 0.85
CA LEU A 792 -8.04 19.41 1.58
C LEU A 792 -7.44 20.66 2.26
N VAL A 793 -7.32 20.67 3.60
CA VAL A 793 -6.92 21.86 4.40
C VAL A 793 -5.68 21.63 5.22
#